data_AF-A0A815SB88-F1
#
_entry.id   AF-A0A815SB88-F1
#
_cell.length_a   1.000
_cell.length_b   1.000
_cell.length_c   1.000
_cell.angle_alpha   90.00
_cell.angle_beta   90.00
_cell.angle_gamma   90.00
#
_symmetry.space_group_name_H-M   'P 1'
#
loop_
_entity.id
_entity.type
_entity.pdbx_description
1 polymer ?
#
loop_
_entity_poly.entity_id
_entity_poly.type
_entity_poly.pdbx_seq_one_letter_code
_entity_poly.pdbx_strand_id
1 'polypeptide(L)'
;MYFGSLPFPTGSSPASVAIADVNNDAKPDLVTANSNPGTVSILLNTGNSTFGSPTTYTTGGYPYTVAIVDVNNDSKPDIVTANYGDSTVSVLLNTGNGTFSSKTTYTTGSYPYSVAVVDVNNDSKPDIVTANRGGSTVSVLLNTGNGTFPSQTPYTTGSSPYSVAVVDVNNDAKPDIVTANYGDATVSVLLNTGSGTFRSQTIYTTGSNPSSVAVVDVNNDAKPDLVTANSGVNTVSVLLNTGNGTFRSQTNYTTGSTPNSVAVVDVNNDAKPDIVTANSGVNTVSVLLNTGNGTFRSQTTYTTGRNPSSAAVADVDNDAKPDIVTANYGDGTVSVLLNTGSGTFPSPTAYTTGSNPSSVVVVDVNNDAKPDLVTANSGVNTVSILLNTGNGTFRSQTNYTTGSNPYSVAVVDVNNDSKPDLVTANYGDSTVSVLLNTGNGTFRSQTTYTTGSNPYSVAVVDVNNDSKPDIVTANRGGSTVSVLLNTGSGTFPSQTPYTTGSSPYSVAVVDVNNDAKPDLVTANFGDSTVSVFLNSGSGTFRSQIIYTTGSNPYSVVVVDVNNDSKPDIVTANSGVNTVSVLLNTGNGTFRSQTNYTTGRNPYSVAVVDVNNDAKPDLVTSNYADATVSVLLNTGSGTFPSQTIYITGSHIYSVVVVDVNNDSTPDIVTANYDTGTVGILFHC
;
A
#
# COMPACT_ATOMS: atom_id res chain seq x y z
N MET A 1 25.93 3.55 -2.98
CA MET A 1 26.73 2.37 -3.36
C MET A 1 27.80 2.01 -2.32
N TYR A 2 27.96 2.76 -1.23
CA TYR A 2 28.82 2.40 -0.09
C TYR A 2 27.96 2.34 1.17
N PHE A 3 28.22 1.39 2.07
CA PHE A 3 27.21 0.95 3.05
C PHE A 3 27.81 0.63 4.43
N GLY A 4 26.95 0.45 5.43
CA GLY A 4 27.32 -0.04 6.76
C GLY A 4 26.10 -0.57 7.52
N SER A 5 26.15 -1.84 7.94
CA SER A 5 25.00 -2.55 8.53
C SER A 5 25.42 -3.59 9.58
N LEU A 6 24.54 -3.89 10.54
CA LEU A 6 24.78 -4.82 11.66
C LEU A 6 23.49 -5.56 12.09
N PRO A 7 23.58 -6.77 12.71
CA PRO A 7 22.43 -7.58 13.09
C PRO A 7 22.01 -7.48 14.58
N PHE A 8 20.69 -7.41 14.85
CA PHE A 8 20.07 -7.28 16.17
C PHE A 8 18.71 -8.03 16.25
N PRO A 9 18.47 -8.89 17.27
CA PRO A 9 17.20 -9.64 17.42
C PRO A 9 16.17 -8.93 18.32
N THR A 10 14.87 -9.04 17.98
CA THR A 10 13.87 -8.04 18.35
C THR A 10 12.47 -8.52 18.81
N GLY A 11 12.24 -9.84 18.99
CA GLY A 11 10.98 -10.35 19.58
C GLY A 11 10.65 -11.84 19.37
N SER A 12 9.38 -12.18 19.05
CA SER A 12 8.80 -13.54 19.18
C SER A 12 7.77 -14.03 18.10
N SER A 13 7.93 -13.69 16.80
CA SER A 13 7.08 -14.12 15.63
C SER A 13 7.00 -13.32 14.24
N PRO A 14 7.66 -12.14 13.90
CA PRO A 14 7.25 -10.69 13.77
C PRO A 14 5.92 -10.26 13.10
N ALA A 15 5.72 -8.98 12.64
CA ALA A 15 5.49 -8.65 11.19
C ALA A 15 4.87 -7.38 10.51
N SER A 16 4.59 -6.14 10.96
CA SER A 16 4.22 -5.08 9.95
C SER A 16 4.96 -3.82 9.93
N VAL A 17 4.46 -2.67 9.47
CA VAL A 17 5.22 -1.45 9.35
C VAL A 17 4.49 -0.25 8.84
N ALA A 18 5.22 0.85 8.92
CA ALA A 18 4.77 2.03 9.59
C ALA A 18 6.02 3.00 9.59
N ILE A 19 6.11 4.22 8.99
CA ILE A 19 7.11 5.32 9.36
C ILE A 19 6.49 6.58 10.03
N ALA A 20 6.96 7.11 11.20
CA ALA A 20 6.54 8.45 11.75
C ALA A 20 7.31 9.11 12.94
N ASP A 21 6.93 10.31 13.47
CA ASP A 21 7.69 11.29 14.34
C ASP A 21 7.09 11.64 15.78
N VAL A 22 7.67 11.34 16.99
CA VAL A 22 7.05 11.37 18.38
C VAL A 22 7.59 12.12 19.69
N ASN A 23 8.59 11.81 20.56
CA ASN A 23 8.62 12.44 21.95
C ASN A 23 8.94 13.97 22.21
N ASN A 24 8.37 14.88 21.40
CA ASN A 24 8.30 16.36 21.47
C ASN A 24 9.43 17.23 20.85
N ASP A 25 10.13 16.76 19.81
CA ASP A 25 11.33 17.41 19.21
C ASP A 25 11.76 17.13 17.74
N ALA A 26 10.93 16.55 16.86
CA ALA A 26 11.26 16.25 15.44
C ALA A 26 12.50 15.36 15.24
N LYS A 27 12.37 14.03 15.36
CA LYS A 27 13.37 13.02 14.97
C LYS A 27 12.68 11.64 14.83
N PRO A 28 13.22 10.63 14.12
CA PRO A 28 12.41 9.59 13.46
C PRO A 28 12.02 8.29 14.19
N ASP A 29 10.76 7.87 14.18
CA ASP A 29 10.19 6.89 15.14
C ASP A 29 9.64 5.59 14.52
N LEU A 30 9.32 4.65 15.41
CA LEU A 30 8.88 3.29 15.13
C LEU A 30 7.68 2.79 15.92
N VAL A 31 6.81 1.93 15.39
CA VAL A 31 6.14 0.89 16.21
C VAL A 31 6.72 -0.48 15.87
N THR A 32 6.29 -1.71 16.28
CA THR A 32 6.90 -3.01 15.87
C THR A 32 6.03 -4.28 16.18
N ALA A 33 6.40 -5.55 16.58
CA ALA A 33 5.36 -6.63 16.80
C ALA A 33 5.17 -7.78 17.95
N ASN A 34 5.90 -8.23 19.02
CA ASN A 34 5.74 -9.52 19.86
C ASN A 34 4.45 -10.40 19.79
N SER A 35 4.60 -11.69 19.39
CA SER A 35 3.56 -12.62 18.82
C SER A 35 3.14 -13.80 19.65
N ASN A 36 4.14 -14.50 20.17
CA ASN A 36 4.05 -15.06 21.48
C ASN A 36 4.30 -13.83 22.37
N PRO A 37 3.33 -12.89 22.45
CA PRO A 37 1.91 -13.19 22.73
C PRO A 37 0.75 -12.47 21.97
N GLY A 38 0.94 -11.50 21.07
CA GLY A 38 -0.18 -10.65 20.58
C GLY A 38 -0.20 -9.30 21.30
N THR A 39 0.87 -8.51 21.18
CA THR A 39 1.15 -7.42 22.13
C THR A 39 1.78 -6.17 21.52
N VAL A 40 2.11 -5.11 22.30
CA VAL A 40 2.75 -3.84 21.85
C VAL A 40 3.92 -3.21 22.66
N SER A 41 5.16 -3.73 22.59
CA SER A 41 6.49 -3.14 22.93
C SER A 41 6.71 -1.76 22.34
N ILE A 42 7.75 -1.05 22.79
CA ILE A 42 8.13 0.29 22.31
C ILE A 42 9.63 0.62 22.44
N LEU A 43 10.34 1.14 21.40
CA LEU A 43 11.83 1.06 21.21
C LEU A 43 12.52 2.38 20.72
N LEU A 44 12.78 3.31 21.64
CA LEU A 44 12.99 4.74 21.36
C LEU A 44 14.33 5.17 20.68
N ASN A 45 14.32 5.83 19.51
CA ASN A 45 15.43 6.54 18.82
C ASN A 45 16.27 7.46 19.72
N THR A 46 17.50 7.73 19.27
CA THR A 46 18.53 8.57 19.89
C THR A 46 19.36 9.44 18.91
N GLY A 47 19.10 9.40 17.60
CA GLY A 47 19.55 10.33 16.55
C GLY A 47 20.82 9.89 15.83
N ASN A 48 20.93 10.17 14.52
CA ASN A 48 21.94 9.62 13.59
C ASN A 48 21.87 8.08 13.42
N SER A 49 20.67 7.50 13.35
CA SER A 49 20.36 6.09 13.00
C SER A 49 20.05 5.02 14.09
N THR A 50 20.28 5.27 15.40
CA THR A 50 19.78 4.41 16.53
C THR A 50 18.87 5.23 17.45
N PHE A 51 18.33 4.77 18.59
CA PHE A 51 17.51 3.56 18.83
C PHE A 51 17.73 2.79 20.15
N GLY A 52 16.62 2.54 20.88
CA GLY A 52 16.54 2.16 22.30
C GLY A 52 15.83 0.82 22.56
N SER A 53 15.14 0.63 23.70
CA SER A 53 14.75 -0.71 24.23
C SER A 53 13.22 -0.92 24.43
N PRO A 54 12.69 -2.18 24.41
CA PRO A 54 11.25 -2.50 24.29
C PRO A 54 10.35 -2.26 25.52
N THR A 55 9.24 -1.55 25.33
CA THR A 55 8.21 -1.20 26.36
C THR A 55 6.77 -1.68 26.02
N THR A 56 6.24 -2.77 26.61
CA THR A 56 5.15 -3.62 26.00
C THR A 56 3.72 -3.55 26.59
N TYR A 57 2.69 -3.29 25.76
CA TYR A 57 1.23 -3.33 26.05
C TYR A 57 0.49 -4.46 25.23
N THR A 58 -0.82 -4.48 24.94
CA THR A 58 -1.52 -5.70 24.38
C THR A 58 -2.42 -5.54 23.13
N THR A 59 -2.59 -6.62 22.35
CA THR A 59 -3.59 -6.88 21.27
C THR A 59 -4.32 -8.23 21.58
N GLY A 60 -4.98 -8.90 20.62
CA GLY A 60 -5.67 -10.19 20.78
C GLY A 60 -4.86 -11.41 20.32
N GLY A 61 -5.51 -12.53 19.94
CA GLY A 61 -4.84 -13.82 19.68
C GLY A 61 -4.50 -14.20 18.21
N TYR A 62 -3.25 -14.01 17.75
CA TYR A 62 -2.86 -14.10 16.33
C TYR A 62 -2.11 -12.91 15.60
N PRO A 63 -2.02 -11.66 16.13
CA PRO A 63 -1.86 -10.37 15.38
C PRO A 63 -1.05 -10.08 14.04
N TYR A 64 -1.69 -9.72 12.90
CA TYR A 64 -1.33 -9.72 11.44
C TYR A 64 -1.40 -8.42 10.48
N THR A 65 -0.99 -7.14 10.83
CA THR A 65 -0.35 -5.88 10.19
C THR A 65 -0.19 -4.57 11.14
N VAL A 66 0.35 -3.31 10.95
CA VAL A 66 0.38 -2.18 12.00
C VAL A 66 0.62 -0.68 11.49
N ALA A 67 -0.09 0.42 11.90
CA ALA A 67 -0.31 1.76 11.17
C ALA A 67 -0.44 3.10 11.94
N ILE A 68 -0.34 4.34 11.35
CA ILE A 68 -0.80 5.72 11.74
C ILE A 68 -1.52 6.57 10.67
N VAL A 69 -2.54 7.30 11.09
CA VAL A 69 -3.02 8.62 10.62
C VAL A 69 -3.45 9.37 11.89
N ASP A 70 -4.49 10.17 12.04
CA ASP A 70 -5.06 10.43 13.38
C ASP A 70 -6.44 9.83 13.48
N VAL A 71 -6.94 9.71 14.72
CA VAL A 71 -8.31 9.34 15.03
C VAL A 71 -9.07 10.21 16.04
N ASN A 72 -8.46 11.03 16.93
CA ASN A 72 -9.08 12.31 17.34
C ASN A 72 -8.19 13.54 17.29
N ASN A 73 -8.69 14.59 16.63
CA ASN A 73 -7.84 15.72 16.27
C ASN A 73 -7.45 16.56 17.48
N ASP A 74 -6.31 16.20 18.09
CA ASP A 74 -5.63 16.94 19.14
C ASP A 74 -4.14 17.11 18.82
N SER A 75 -3.90 17.24 17.53
CA SER A 75 -2.64 17.48 16.85
C SER A 75 -1.62 16.35 16.94
N LYS A 76 -1.64 15.42 17.92
CA LYS A 76 -0.57 14.42 18.13
C LYS A 76 -0.93 12.90 17.87
N PRO A 77 -1.13 12.29 16.63
CA PRO A 77 -2.06 11.28 15.82
C PRO A 77 -2.67 9.72 16.00
N ASP A 78 -3.81 9.20 16.61
CA ASP A 78 -3.89 7.82 17.33
C ASP A 78 -4.24 6.38 16.81
N ILE A 79 -3.36 5.38 17.03
CA ILE A 79 -3.70 3.97 17.39
C ILE A 79 -4.83 3.16 16.67
N VAL A 80 -4.64 2.03 15.93
CA VAL A 80 -5.72 1.01 15.74
C VAL A 80 -5.31 -0.49 15.59
N THR A 81 -4.02 -0.83 15.50
CA THR A 81 -3.41 -2.14 15.12
C THR A 81 -4.30 -3.41 15.02
N ALA A 82 -4.56 -3.98 13.81
CA ALA A 82 -5.63 -4.96 13.47
C ALA A 82 -5.75 -6.19 14.34
N ASN A 83 -6.67 -7.13 14.09
CA ASN A 83 -6.90 -8.30 14.96
C ASN A 83 -7.80 -9.34 14.13
N TYR A 84 -8.12 -10.69 14.03
CA TYR A 84 -7.86 -12.14 14.41
C TYR A 84 -9.04 -12.89 15.00
N GLY A 85 -8.71 -14.09 15.49
CA GLY A 85 -9.54 -15.28 15.53
C GLY A 85 -10.70 -15.02 16.47
N ASP A 86 -10.42 -14.17 17.45
CA ASP A 86 -11.34 -13.71 18.47
C ASP A 86 -12.40 -12.77 17.88
N SER A 87 -12.08 -11.95 16.88
CA SER A 87 -12.97 -10.98 16.23
C SER A 87 -13.78 -9.99 17.14
N THR A 88 -13.45 -9.81 18.46
CA THR A 88 -13.83 -8.65 19.36
C THR A 88 -12.66 -7.66 19.76
N VAL A 89 -12.82 -6.32 19.55
CA VAL A 89 -11.95 -5.28 18.86
C VAL A 89 -10.75 -4.37 19.44
N SER A 90 -10.10 -4.57 20.61
CA SER A 90 -8.84 -4.01 21.29
C SER A 90 -8.34 -2.57 21.88
N VAL A 91 -8.73 -1.26 21.69
CA VAL A 91 -8.13 0.16 21.96
C VAL A 91 -7.10 0.55 23.06
N LEU A 92 -5.94 1.21 22.80
CA LEU A 92 -5.03 1.93 23.74
C LEU A 92 -4.39 3.33 23.30
N LEU A 93 -4.81 4.52 23.80
CA LEU A 93 -4.44 5.93 23.40
C LEU A 93 -3.08 6.58 23.80
N ASN A 94 -2.43 7.36 22.93
CA ASN A 94 -1.16 8.10 23.10
C ASN A 94 -1.25 9.43 23.89
N THR A 95 -0.39 9.58 24.92
CA THR A 95 -0.56 10.57 26.01
C THR A 95 0.34 11.82 25.98
N GLY A 96 1.68 11.73 25.96
CA GLY A 96 2.56 12.92 25.78
C GLY A 96 3.92 12.77 25.05
N ASN A 97 4.53 11.59 25.02
CA ASN A 97 5.98 11.49 25.28
C ASN A 97 6.63 10.12 25.00
N GLY A 98 6.14 9.33 24.06
CA GLY A 98 6.49 7.89 23.96
C GLY A 98 5.72 6.93 24.89
N THR A 99 4.60 7.37 25.51
CA THR A 99 3.70 6.50 26.32
C THR A 99 2.20 6.68 26.03
N PHE A 100 1.39 5.64 26.25
CA PHE A 100 0.03 5.47 25.69
C PHE A 100 -0.90 4.59 26.60
N SER A 101 -2.17 4.28 26.22
CA SER A 101 -3.26 3.83 27.13
C SER A 101 -3.61 2.32 27.13
N SER A 102 -4.90 1.90 27.16
CA SER A 102 -5.36 0.52 27.46
C SER A 102 -6.73 0.09 26.87
N LYS A 103 -6.80 -1.22 26.55
CA LYS A 103 -7.54 -1.98 25.50
C LYS A 103 -9.11 -1.94 25.43
N THR A 104 -9.77 -1.43 24.35
CA THR A 104 -11.26 -1.44 24.07
C THR A 104 -11.73 -2.12 22.76
N THR A 105 -12.72 -3.01 22.86
CA THR A 105 -13.12 -3.93 21.79
C THR A 105 -14.50 -3.64 21.16
N TYR A 106 -14.62 -3.53 19.81
CA TYR A 106 -15.92 -3.56 19.07
C TYR A 106 -16.10 -4.87 18.25
N THR A 107 -16.78 -4.99 17.09
CA THR A 107 -16.94 -6.28 16.31
C THR A 107 -17.14 -6.18 14.77
N THR A 108 -16.83 -7.29 14.10
CA THR A 108 -16.56 -7.45 12.66
C THR A 108 -17.19 -8.69 12.00
N GLY A 109 -16.78 -9.04 10.76
CA GLY A 109 -16.65 -10.45 10.35
C GLY A 109 -15.32 -11.12 10.77
N SER A 110 -15.15 -12.39 10.42
CA SER A 110 -14.01 -13.23 10.80
C SER A 110 -12.63 -12.81 10.21
N TYR A 111 -11.76 -12.01 10.91
CA TYR A 111 -10.26 -12.14 10.98
C TYR A 111 -9.07 -11.10 10.58
N PRO A 112 -9.07 -9.74 10.38
CA PRO A 112 -7.89 -8.78 10.49
C PRO A 112 -6.47 -8.61 9.82
N TYR A 113 -6.08 -8.64 8.53
CA TYR A 113 -4.63 -8.76 8.10
C TYR A 113 -3.86 -7.47 7.49
N SER A 114 -4.38 -6.21 7.53
CA SER A 114 -3.93 -4.77 7.20
C SER A 114 -4.90 -3.65 6.69
N VAL A 115 -4.99 -2.52 7.40
CA VAL A 115 -5.73 -1.26 7.10
C VAL A 115 -5.17 -0.51 5.91
N ALA A 116 -5.91 0.49 5.43
CA ALA A 116 -5.60 1.58 4.50
C ALA A 116 -6.24 2.88 4.97
N VAL A 117 -6.11 4.05 4.32
CA VAL A 117 -6.02 5.27 5.14
C VAL A 117 -6.54 6.62 4.65
N VAL A 118 -7.36 6.74 3.62
CA VAL A 118 -7.80 8.07 3.14
C VAL A 118 -9.16 8.42 3.68
N ASP A 119 -9.50 9.72 3.63
CA ASP A 119 -10.80 10.37 3.88
C ASP A 119 -11.95 9.81 2.94
N VAL A 120 -13.27 9.80 3.23
CA VAL A 120 -14.31 9.35 2.25
C VAL A 120 -15.54 10.24 2.04
N ASN A 121 -15.96 11.08 3.00
CA ASN A 121 -17.38 11.51 3.09
C ASN A 121 -17.70 13.02 3.22
N ASN A 122 -16.80 13.96 2.98
CA ASN A 122 -16.98 15.43 3.23
C ASN A 122 -17.49 16.02 4.60
N ASP A 123 -16.92 15.70 5.78
CA ASP A 123 -16.76 16.65 6.90
C ASP A 123 -15.43 16.57 7.75
N SER A 124 -14.22 16.83 7.18
CA SER A 124 -12.93 16.07 7.39
C SER A 124 -12.48 15.65 8.72
N LYS A 125 -12.11 14.38 8.78
CA LYS A 125 -12.19 13.67 10.01
C LYS A 125 -11.91 12.20 9.66
N PRO A 126 -10.90 11.46 10.18
CA PRO A 126 -10.61 10.01 9.83
C PRO A 126 -11.46 8.64 10.08
N ASP A 127 -11.58 7.61 9.18
CA ASP A 127 -12.56 6.44 8.96
C ASP A 127 -11.93 5.05 8.71
N ILE A 128 -12.40 3.89 9.22
CA ILE A 128 -12.09 2.52 8.73
C ILE A 128 -13.16 1.58 8.08
N VAL A 129 -13.36 1.54 6.76
CA VAL A 129 -14.27 0.59 6.06
C VAL A 129 -13.93 -0.93 6.20
N THR A 130 -13.01 -1.43 5.39
CA THR A 130 -11.94 -2.38 5.72
C THR A 130 -11.78 -3.73 4.98
N ALA A 131 -10.56 -4.27 4.86
CA ALA A 131 -10.04 -5.52 4.29
C ALA A 131 -10.72 -6.92 4.28
N ASN A 132 -11.97 -7.06 4.62
CA ASN A 132 -12.45 -7.98 5.66
C ASN A 132 -12.88 -9.47 5.34
N ARG A 133 -12.31 -10.70 5.76
CA ARG A 133 -12.38 -12.24 5.45
C ARG A 133 -13.51 -13.32 5.42
N GLY A 134 -13.77 -14.16 6.44
CA GLY A 134 -14.38 -15.52 6.30
C GLY A 134 -14.76 -16.05 4.87
N GLY A 135 -15.99 -15.74 4.43
CA GLY A 135 -16.38 -15.23 3.08
C GLY A 135 -17.66 -14.29 3.16
N SER A 136 -17.66 -13.04 2.61
CA SER A 136 -18.78 -12.01 2.49
C SER A 136 -18.99 -10.66 3.31
N THR A 137 -18.04 -9.88 3.86
CA THR A 137 -18.29 -8.67 4.76
C THR A 137 -18.54 -7.40 3.97
N VAL A 138 -17.49 -6.62 3.74
CA VAL A 138 -17.41 -5.29 3.13
C VAL A 138 -17.46 -3.96 4.01
N SER A 139 -17.14 -4.03 5.33
CA SER A 139 -17.71 -3.36 6.55
C SER A 139 -17.99 -1.84 6.79
N VAL A 140 -19.06 -1.53 7.59
CA VAL A 140 -19.78 -0.21 7.75
C VAL A 140 -19.52 0.52 9.06
N LEU A 141 -19.12 1.81 9.09
CA LEU A 141 -18.76 2.43 10.37
C LEU A 141 -18.81 3.98 10.70
N LEU A 142 -19.62 4.83 10.08
CA LEU A 142 -19.96 6.26 10.40
C LEU A 142 -19.29 6.88 11.67
N ASN A 143 -18.12 7.57 11.61
CA ASN A 143 -17.34 8.15 12.75
C ASN A 143 -18.02 9.49 13.23
N THR A 144 -17.51 10.30 14.19
CA THR A 144 -18.24 11.42 14.84
C THR A 144 -17.43 12.65 15.25
N GLY A 145 -16.67 12.56 16.34
CA GLY A 145 -16.46 13.70 17.26
C GLY A 145 -15.59 13.45 18.49
N ASN A 146 -15.48 12.19 18.98
CA ASN A 146 -14.80 11.91 20.27
C ASN A 146 -13.90 10.67 20.44
N GLY A 147 -14.24 9.47 19.93
CA GLY A 147 -13.64 8.25 20.51
C GLY A 147 -14.15 6.83 20.37
N THR A 148 -15.33 6.55 19.81
CA THR A 148 -16.06 5.34 20.23
C THR A 148 -16.98 4.71 19.16
N PHE A 149 -16.77 3.46 18.68
CA PHE A 149 -17.43 2.83 17.49
C PHE A 149 -18.82 2.09 17.66
N PRO A 150 -19.99 2.65 17.27
CA PRO A 150 -21.30 1.94 17.13
C PRO A 150 -21.63 0.83 16.07
N SER A 151 -21.14 -0.40 16.17
CA SER A 151 -21.72 -1.65 15.56
C SER A 151 -21.86 -1.84 14.03
N GLN A 152 -21.29 -2.91 13.48
CA GLN A 152 -21.17 -3.18 12.03
C GLN A 152 -22.35 -4.09 11.53
N THR A 153 -23.47 -3.53 10.89
CA THR A 153 -26.29 -3.96 10.39
C THR A 153 -27.00 -5.04 9.23
N PRO A 154 -26.55 -5.85 8.13
CA PRO A 154 -25.26 -6.23 7.33
C PRO A 154 -25.21 -6.37 5.70
N TYR A 155 -24.50 -5.54 4.86
CA TYR A 155 -24.46 -5.53 3.32
C TYR A 155 -23.18 -6.14 2.69
N THR A 156 -23.13 -6.86 1.55
CA THR A 156 -22.12 -7.97 1.46
C THR A 156 -21.14 -8.33 0.28
N THR A 157 -21.15 -7.85 -1.01
CA THR A 157 -20.15 -7.97 -2.20
C THR A 157 -18.95 -8.99 -2.22
N GLY A 158 -18.46 -9.67 -3.36
CA GLY A 158 -17.92 -11.06 -3.85
C GLY A 158 -16.47 -11.82 -3.83
N SER A 159 -16.25 -13.00 -3.13
CA SER A 159 -15.16 -14.02 -2.65
C SER A 159 -13.56 -13.98 -2.46
N SER A 160 -12.98 -14.14 -1.22
CA SER A 160 -11.58 -14.54 -0.73
C SER A 160 -10.21 -13.71 -0.78
N PRO A 161 -10.18 -12.38 -0.53
CA PRO A 161 -9.01 -11.40 -0.55
C PRO A 161 -8.38 -10.57 0.64
N TYR A 162 -7.07 -10.47 0.91
CA TYR A 162 -6.59 -9.58 2.00
C TYR A 162 -6.68 -7.97 2.00
N SER A 163 -6.16 -7.13 1.06
CA SER A 163 -5.45 -5.80 1.24
C SER A 163 -6.15 -4.44 0.99
N VAL A 164 -5.48 -3.24 0.88
CA VAL A 164 -6.05 -1.85 0.60
C VAL A 164 -5.09 -0.58 0.38
N ALA A 165 -5.54 0.71 0.19
CA ALA A 165 -5.03 2.13 0.39
C ALA A 165 -6.14 3.18 0.10
N VAL A 166 -6.09 4.40 -0.53
CA VAL A 166 -7.29 5.13 -1.19
C VAL A 166 -7.13 6.46 -2.04
N VAL A 167 -7.14 6.52 -3.43
CA VAL A 167 -7.06 7.67 -4.50
C VAL A 167 -7.99 7.24 -5.61
N ASP A 168 -8.67 8.27 -6.12
CA ASP A 168 -9.41 8.42 -7.35
C ASP A 168 -9.23 7.51 -8.53
N VAL A 169 -10.34 7.45 -9.27
CA VAL A 169 -10.43 7.06 -10.67
C VAL A 169 -11.33 7.91 -11.60
N ASN A 170 -11.76 9.16 -11.34
CA ASN A 170 -12.26 10.05 -12.42
C ASN A 170 -11.93 11.61 -12.49
N ASN A 171 -11.19 12.32 -11.59
CA ASN A 171 -11.10 13.83 -11.26
C ASN A 171 -12.28 14.68 -10.63
N ASP A 172 -12.83 14.48 -9.41
CA ASP A 172 -13.84 15.29 -8.64
C ASP A 172 -13.30 15.76 -7.29
N ALA A 173 -11.99 15.80 -7.11
CA ALA A 173 -11.32 15.96 -5.83
C ALA A 173 -11.83 14.97 -4.78
N LYS A 174 -11.91 13.69 -5.16
CA LYS A 174 -12.41 12.55 -4.41
C LYS A 174 -11.59 11.25 -4.51
N PRO A 175 -11.34 10.53 -3.41
CA PRO A 175 -10.60 9.27 -3.47
C PRO A 175 -11.18 8.08 -2.69
N ASP A 176 -10.57 6.88 -2.78
CA ASP A 176 -11.24 5.84 -3.58
C ASP A 176 -10.83 4.37 -3.36
N ILE A 177 -11.58 3.54 -2.58
CA ILE A 177 -11.27 2.12 -2.20
C ILE A 177 -11.10 1.14 -3.38
N VAL A 178 -9.96 0.92 -4.05
CA VAL A 178 -9.55 -0.27 -4.89
C VAL A 178 -9.29 -1.63 -4.19
N THR A 179 -9.19 -2.75 -4.95
CA THR A 179 -8.86 -4.14 -4.50
C THR A 179 -8.22 -5.35 -5.37
N ALA A 180 -8.58 -6.65 -5.11
CA ALA A 180 -8.05 -8.01 -5.49
C ALA A 180 -8.72 -9.17 -4.64
N ASN A 181 -8.59 -10.52 -4.86
CA ASN A 181 -9.02 -11.74 -4.01
C ASN A 181 -8.43 -13.17 -4.25
N TYR A 182 -7.67 -13.79 -3.31
CA TYR A 182 -6.90 -15.07 -3.39
C TYR A 182 -7.64 -16.36 -3.84
N GLY A 183 -8.92 -16.28 -4.23
CA GLY A 183 -9.70 -17.30 -4.93
C GLY A 183 -9.46 -17.36 -6.46
N ASP A 184 -10.15 -16.54 -7.27
CA ASP A 184 -10.62 -16.90 -8.63
C ASP A 184 -11.22 -15.78 -9.57
N ALA A 185 -10.49 -15.16 -10.53
CA ALA A 185 -10.94 -14.42 -11.76
C ALA A 185 -11.15 -12.83 -11.99
N THR A 186 -10.82 -11.77 -11.18
CA THR A 186 -11.81 -10.65 -10.86
C THR A 186 -11.38 -9.24 -10.32
N VAL A 187 -11.85 -8.06 -10.80
CA VAL A 187 -11.72 -6.67 -10.18
C VAL A 187 -13.04 -6.20 -9.43
N SER A 188 -13.26 -5.13 -8.59
CA SER A 188 -14.49 -4.82 -7.71
C SER A 188 -15.14 -3.43 -7.83
N VAL A 189 -14.46 -2.37 -8.27
CA VAL A 189 -14.99 -1.06 -8.69
C VAL A 189 -15.77 -0.18 -7.72
N LEU A 190 -16.15 -0.67 -6.51
CA LEU A 190 -17.13 0.02 -5.64
C LEU A 190 -16.65 1.44 -5.46
N LEU A 191 -17.19 2.42 -6.22
CA LEU A 191 -16.81 3.81 -6.01
C LEU A 191 -17.36 4.23 -4.64
N ASN A 192 -17.81 5.45 -4.53
CA ASN A 192 -18.66 5.94 -3.48
C ASN A 192 -19.71 6.83 -4.15
N THR A 193 -20.63 7.27 -3.32
CA THR A 193 -21.58 8.30 -3.70
C THR A 193 -21.72 9.41 -2.66
N GLY A 194 -20.71 9.49 -1.80
CA GLY A 194 -20.25 10.65 -1.07
C GLY A 194 -21.02 10.90 0.19
N SER A 195 -22.34 10.81 0.13
CA SER A 195 -23.16 10.49 1.28
C SER A 195 -22.79 9.07 1.79
N GLY A 196 -21.58 8.93 2.33
CA GLY A 196 -20.69 7.82 2.06
C GLY A 196 -21.25 6.44 2.40
N THR A 197 -21.60 5.62 1.41
CA THR A 197 -22.37 4.37 1.60
C THR A 197 -22.37 3.39 0.38
N PHE A 198 -21.22 3.00 -0.18
CA PHE A 198 -21.07 2.39 -1.54
C PHE A 198 -21.96 1.19 -1.92
N ARG A 199 -22.10 0.94 -3.24
CA ARG A 199 -23.09 0.01 -3.84
C ARG A 199 -22.58 -1.44 -4.02
N SER A 200 -22.56 -2.08 -5.20
CA SER A 200 -22.41 -3.57 -5.30
C SER A 200 -21.88 -4.20 -6.62
N GLN A 201 -20.61 -3.96 -7.00
CA GLN A 201 -19.71 -4.83 -7.80
C GLN A 201 -20.05 -5.16 -9.31
N THR A 202 -19.13 -4.92 -10.27
CA THR A 202 -19.27 -5.02 -11.77
C THR A 202 -18.87 -6.43 -12.28
N ILE A 203 -18.52 -6.72 -13.56
CA ILE A 203 -18.01 -8.04 -14.09
C ILE A 203 -16.67 -8.00 -14.93
N TYR A 204 -15.62 -7.27 -14.51
CA TYR A 204 -14.22 -7.32 -15.08
C TYR A 204 -13.18 -8.00 -14.16
N THR A 205 -11.96 -8.23 -14.64
CA THR A 205 -11.22 -9.48 -14.45
C THR A 205 -9.63 -9.27 -14.52
N THR A 206 -8.73 -10.28 -14.33
CA THR A 206 -7.29 -10.48 -14.88
C THR A 206 -6.51 -11.88 -14.97
N GLY A 207 -5.75 -12.47 -13.99
CA GLY A 207 -5.13 -13.85 -13.79
C GLY A 207 -4.76 -14.34 -12.31
N SER A 208 -4.46 -15.63 -12.00
CA SER A 208 -4.55 -16.25 -10.62
C SER A 208 -3.48 -16.12 -9.49
N ASN A 209 -3.92 -15.67 -8.30
CA ASN A 209 -3.25 -15.52 -6.96
C ASN A 209 -2.93 -14.13 -6.28
N PRO A 210 -3.47 -12.95 -6.69
CA PRO A 210 -3.23 -11.57 -6.15
C PRO A 210 -3.56 -10.93 -4.71
N SER A 211 -3.40 -9.56 -4.34
CA SER A 211 -2.12 -8.66 -3.92
C SER A 211 -2.46 -7.51 -2.69
N SER A 212 -2.30 -6.13 -2.78
CA SER A 212 -1.45 -5.08 -1.99
C SER A 212 -0.94 -3.86 -2.84
N VAL A 213 -0.12 -2.84 -2.39
CA VAL A 213 -0.27 -1.46 -2.98
C VAL A 213 0.67 -0.20 -2.96
N ALA A 214 0.58 0.73 -3.96
CA ALA A 214 0.50 2.23 -3.81
C ALA A 214 0.21 3.06 -5.12
N VAL A 215 0.73 4.32 -5.31
CA VAL A 215 0.02 5.54 -5.85
C VAL A 215 0.79 6.61 -6.76
N VAL A 216 0.38 7.02 -8.01
CA VAL A 216 0.48 8.37 -8.74
C VAL A 216 0.10 8.41 -10.28
N ASP A 217 0.86 8.90 -11.32
CA ASP A 217 0.44 9.20 -12.77
C ASP A 217 1.14 8.49 -14.02
N VAL A 218 0.57 7.61 -14.89
CA VAL A 218 1.32 6.91 -16.01
C VAL A 218 1.03 7.19 -17.49
N ASN A 219 0.52 8.36 -17.85
CA ASN A 219 0.40 8.75 -19.27
C ASN A 219 0.27 10.26 -19.64
N ASN A 220 0.32 11.20 -18.68
CA ASN A 220 0.00 12.65 -18.70
C ASN A 220 -0.42 13.43 -19.97
N ASP A 221 -1.37 14.37 -19.86
CA ASP A 221 -2.44 14.61 -18.86
C ASP A 221 -2.01 14.67 -17.33
N ALA A 222 -2.25 13.67 -16.44
CA ALA A 222 -1.40 13.02 -15.37
C ALA A 222 -2.07 11.95 -14.30
N LYS A 223 -2.37 10.54 -14.40
CA LYS A 223 -3.65 9.59 -14.00
C LYS A 223 -3.54 8.43 -12.97
N PRO A 224 -4.71 8.13 -12.28
CA PRO A 224 -5.30 6.83 -11.86
C PRO A 224 -5.05 5.53 -12.57
N ASP A 225 -3.90 5.37 -13.19
CA ASP A 225 -3.64 4.20 -13.95
C ASP A 225 -3.06 3.11 -13.04
N LEU A 226 -4.03 2.52 -12.34
CA LEU A 226 -3.90 1.80 -11.10
C LEU A 226 -3.33 0.37 -11.09
N VAL A 227 -2.05 0.20 -11.47
CA VAL A 227 -1.40 -1.09 -11.82
C VAL A 227 -1.80 -2.22 -10.88
N THR A 228 -2.01 -3.46 -11.38
CA THR A 228 -2.17 -4.64 -10.48
C THR A 228 -1.31 -5.84 -10.86
N ALA A 229 -1.48 -7.01 -10.22
CA ALA A 229 -0.38 -7.94 -9.95
C ALA A 229 -0.75 -9.35 -9.41
N ASN A 230 0.15 -10.35 -9.37
CA ASN A 230 -0.22 -11.79 -9.65
C ASN A 230 0.73 -13.06 -9.36
N SER A 231 0.28 -14.22 -8.77
CA SER A 231 1.09 -15.36 -8.18
C SER A 231 1.32 -16.72 -8.90
N GLY A 232 0.35 -17.26 -9.64
CA GLY A 232 0.33 -18.64 -10.14
C GLY A 232 1.45 -19.16 -11.07
N VAL A 233 1.53 -18.74 -12.35
CA VAL A 233 2.17 -19.49 -13.45
C VAL A 233 3.20 -18.81 -14.40
N ASN A 234 3.77 -17.60 -14.09
CA ASN A 234 5.07 -16.99 -14.56
C ASN A 234 5.32 -15.42 -14.77
N THR A 235 4.67 -14.58 -15.64
CA THR A 235 5.05 -13.14 -15.92
C THR A 235 4.05 -11.88 -16.21
N VAL A 236 4.54 -10.60 -16.45
CA VAL A 236 4.07 -9.15 -16.23
C VAL A 236 2.77 -8.55 -16.84
N SER A 237 2.11 -7.54 -16.21
CA SER A 237 1.04 -6.73 -16.86
C SER A 237 0.40 -5.47 -16.17
N VAL A 238 -0.48 -4.69 -16.87
CA VAL A 238 -0.90 -3.29 -16.50
C VAL A 238 -2.24 -2.72 -17.16
N LEU A 239 -3.45 -2.85 -16.60
CA LEU A 239 -4.75 -2.54 -17.23
C LEU A 239 -5.35 -1.11 -17.47
N LEU A 240 -4.67 -0.13 -18.05
CA LEU A 240 -5.13 1.30 -18.18
C LEU A 240 -6.55 1.68 -18.62
N ASN A 241 -6.85 2.97 -18.54
CA ASN A 241 -8.10 3.64 -18.89
C ASN A 241 -7.83 4.78 -19.91
N THR A 242 -8.81 5.69 -20.16
CA THR A 242 -8.57 7.10 -20.58
C THR A 242 -9.86 7.97 -20.40
N GLY A 243 -10.37 8.32 -19.19
CA GLY A 243 -11.45 9.32 -19.06
C GLY A 243 -12.67 9.36 -18.06
N ASN A 244 -13.22 8.41 -17.24
CA ASN A 244 -14.59 8.57 -16.59
C ASN A 244 -15.11 7.67 -15.45
N GLY A 245 -14.62 6.42 -15.43
CA GLY A 245 -14.78 3.77 -14.42
C GLY A 245 -14.09 2.38 -14.86
N THR A 246 -13.00 2.22 -15.64
CA THR A 246 -12.83 1.05 -16.51
C THR A 246 -11.40 0.76 -17.07
N PHE A 247 -11.03 -0.47 -17.45
CA PHE A 247 -9.60 -0.89 -17.46
C PHE A 247 -9.03 -1.67 -18.71
N ARG A 248 -8.99 -1.16 -19.98
CA ARG A 248 -9.25 -1.88 -21.29
C ARG A 248 -9.20 -3.41 -21.08
N SER A 249 -8.28 -4.15 -21.64
CA SER A 249 -7.85 -5.48 -21.17
C SER A 249 -6.43 -5.69 -21.71
N GLN A 250 -5.87 -6.87 -21.85
CA GLN A 250 -4.56 -7.13 -21.29
C GLN A 250 -3.27 -7.44 -22.30
N THR A 251 -1.94 -7.12 -22.07
CA THR A 251 -0.59 -7.40 -22.77
C THR A 251 0.66 -7.82 -21.85
N ASN A 252 1.81 -8.48 -22.21
CA ASN A 252 2.79 -9.11 -21.19
C ASN A 252 4.15 -9.81 -21.60
N TYR A 253 5.31 -9.64 -20.87
CA TYR A 253 6.39 -10.67 -20.48
C TYR A 253 7.50 -10.30 -19.38
N THR A 254 7.74 -11.19 -18.38
CA THR A 254 8.90 -11.55 -17.43
C THR A 254 9.25 -10.88 -16.05
N THR A 255 9.43 -11.68 -14.95
CA THR A 255 10.35 -11.72 -13.73
C THR A 255 9.91 -12.84 -12.74
N GLY A 256 10.58 -13.08 -11.58
CA GLY A 256 10.28 -14.12 -10.56
C GLY A 256 11.23 -15.32 -10.42
N SER A 257 10.92 -16.42 -9.70
CA SER A 257 9.69 -17.10 -9.25
C SER A 257 9.08 -16.92 -7.88
N THR A 258 7.81 -17.35 -7.81
CA THR A 258 6.89 -17.48 -6.60
C THR A 258 5.22 -15.30 -5.34
N PRO A 259 4.84 -14.03 -5.71
CA PRO A 259 5.47 -12.70 -5.52
C PRO A 259 4.97 -11.73 -4.40
N ASN A 260 4.20 -12.11 -3.38
CA ASN A 260 3.70 -11.25 -2.23
C ASN A 260 3.23 -9.70 -2.08
N SER A 261 3.67 -8.56 -2.71
CA SER A 261 3.23 -7.13 -2.28
C SER A 261 3.56 -5.87 -3.18
N VAL A 262 3.22 -4.58 -2.85
CA VAL A 262 3.65 -3.34 -3.62
C VAL A 262 3.65 -1.90 -2.97
N ALA A 263 4.15 -0.79 -3.65
CA ALA A 263 4.00 0.71 -3.53
C ALA A 263 4.74 1.64 -4.65
N VAL A 264 4.78 3.03 -4.66
CA VAL A 264 5.09 3.99 -5.83
C VAL A 264 5.53 5.51 -5.57
N VAL A 265 6.49 6.17 -6.28
CA VAL A 265 6.56 7.62 -6.79
C VAL A 265 7.56 8.07 -7.98
N ASP A 266 8.91 8.39 -7.95
CA ASP A 266 9.82 8.86 -9.12
C ASP A 266 11.23 8.15 -9.44
N VAL A 267 11.63 7.62 -10.67
CA VAL A 267 12.82 6.65 -10.90
C VAL A 267 13.67 6.19 -12.23
N ASN A 268 13.74 6.68 -13.49
CA ASN A 268 14.90 6.35 -14.42
C ASN A 268 15.72 7.54 -14.89
N ASN A 269 15.99 8.33 -13.88
CA ASN A 269 16.09 9.75 -13.82
C ASN A 269 14.94 10.51 -14.44
N ASP A 270 14.50 10.15 -15.63
CA ASP A 270 14.36 11.16 -16.65
C ASP A 270 13.07 11.99 -16.63
N ALA A 271 12.65 12.56 -15.48
CA ALA A 271 11.48 13.35 -15.06
C ALA A 271 10.16 12.69 -14.57
N LYS A 272 9.98 11.39 -14.37
CA LYS A 272 10.75 10.24 -14.85
C LYS A 272 10.51 8.82 -14.19
N PRO A 273 9.36 8.43 -13.56
CA PRO A 273 9.12 7.08 -12.90
C PRO A 273 8.50 5.78 -13.49
N ASP A 274 9.09 4.67 -13.00
CA ASP A 274 8.80 3.27 -13.31
C ASP A 274 7.99 2.45 -12.26
N ILE A 275 8.18 1.12 -12.31
CA ILE A 275 7.72 0.01 -11.46
C ILE A 275 8.92 -0.90 -11.24
N VAL A 276 8.94 -1.64 -10.13
CA VAL A 276 10.11 -2.44 -9.73
C VAL A 276 9.74 -3.87 -9.35
N THR A 277 10.36 -4.56 -8.35
CA THR A 277 9.63 -5.21 -7.21
C THR A 277 10.48 -5.81 -6.03
N ALA A 278 10.02 -6.77 -5.15
CA ALA A 278 10.53 -7.21 -3.81
C ALA A 278 10.39 -8.68 -3.13
N ASN A 279 11.02 -9.81 -3.53
CA ASN A 279 10.43 -11.19 -3.40
C ASN A 279 10.50 -12.25 -2.26
N SER A 280 9.59 -13.25 -2.38
CA SER A 280 9.73 -14.69 -2.00
C SER A 280 10.40 -15.62 -3.10
N GLY A 281 10.17 -16.93 -3.16
CA GLY A 281 10.71 -17.83 -4.21
C GLY A 281 12.20 -18.27 -4.19
N VAL A 282 13.15 -17.50 -4.79
CA VAL A 282 14.65 -17.62 -4.76
C VAL A 282 15.48 -16.50 -5.48
N ASN A 283 15.47 -15.25 -4.95
CA ASN A 283 16.66 -14.36 -4.77
C ASN A 283 16.90 -12.98 -5.47
N THR A 284 16.01 -12.29 -6.23
CA THR A 284 16.39 -11.07 -7.02
C THR A 284 15.33 -9.95 -7.23
N VAL A 285 15.61 -8.97 -8.09
CA VAL A 285 14.76 -7.82 -8.40
C VAL A 285 14.46 -7.50 -9.84
N SER A 286 13.17 -7.32 -10.13
CA SER A 286 12.69 -6.46 -11.19
C SER A 286 13.17 -5.05 -10.87
N VAL A 287 14.27 -4.68 -11.51
CA VAL A 287 14.53 -3.37 -12.07
C VAL A 287 14.34 -3.49 -13.57
N LEU A 288 13.94 -2.39 -14.19
CA LEU A 288 13.41 -2.31 -15.51
C LEU A 288 13.33 -0.78 -15.77
N LEU A 289 13.80 -0.23 -16.89
CA LEU A 289 13.97 1.23 -17.11
C LEU A 289 13.58 1.73 -18.51
N ASN A 290 13.37 3.03 -18.68
CA ASN A 290 13.40 3.86 -19.90
C ASN A 290 14.69 3.89 -20.75
N THR A 291 14.67 4.74 -21.78
CA THR A 291 15.60 4.89 -22.93
C THR A 291 14.84 5.66 -24.03
N GLY A 292 13.57 5.32 -24.21
CA GLY A 292 12.67 5.87 -25.24
C GLY A 292 12.84 5.23 -26.62
N ASN A 293 11.73 4.86 -27.27
CA ASN A 293 11.61 4.57 -28.71
C ASN A 293 10.17 4.29 -29.18
N GLY A 294 9.33 3.50 -28.50
CA GLY A 294 9.61 2.46 -27.49
C GLY A 294 8.38 2.13 -26.65
N THR A 295 8.45 0.99 -25.94
CA THR A 295 7.59 0.52 -24.81
C THR A 295 8.35 -0.65 -24.13
N PHE A 296 7.73 -1.29 -23.15
CA PHE A 296 8.15 -2.41 -22.28
C PHE A 296 9.69 -2.75 -22.20
N ARG A 297 10.68 -1.86 -21.94
CA ARG A 297 12.17 -2.12 -21.84
C ARG A 297 12.75 -2.81 -20.59
N SER A 298 13.14 -4.08 -20.70
CA SER A 298 14.29 -4.72 -20.01
C SER A 298 14.48 -4.53 -18.48
N GLN A 299 15.76 -4.53 -18.04
CA GLN A 299 16.25 -5.20 -16.82
C GLN A 299 17.79 -5.14 -16.65
N THR A 300 18.29 -5.46 -15.45
CA THR A 300 19.60 -6.12 -15.14
C THR A 300 19.51 -6.78 -13.73
N THR A 301 20.60 -7.26 -13.09
CA THR A 301 20.58 -8.31 -12.01
C THR A 301 21.07 -7.87 -10.60
N TYR A 302 20.19 -7.71 -9.60
CA TYR A 302 20.56 -7.48 -8.17
C TYR A 302 19.91 -8.52 -7.26
N THR A 303 20.42 -8.66 -6.04
CA THR A 303 20.02 -9.69 -5.05
C THR A 303 19.71 -9.04 -3.72
N THR A 304 18.73 -9.54 -2.96
CA THR A 304 18.64 -9.33 -1.51
C THR A 304 19.40 -10.48 -0.88
N GLY A 305 18.96 -11.00 0.24
CA GLY A 305 17.87 -11.96 0.13
C GLY A 305 16.93 -12.16 1.32
N ARG A 306 16.69 -13.41 1.73
CA ARG A 306 16.02 -13.76 3.01
C ARG A 306 14.52 -13.78 2.83
N ASN A 307 14.02 -14.38 1.75
CA ASN A 307 12.61 -14.55 1.35
C ASN A 307 11.65 -13.31 1.19
N PRO A 308 12.10 -12.04 1.03
CA PRO A 308 11.39 -10.74 0.90
C PRO A 308 9.95 -10.52 0.54
N SER A 309 9.57 -9.24 0.70
CA SER A 309 8.19 -8.86 0.83
C SER A 309 7.62 -7.44 0.68
N SER A 310 8.40 -6.38 0.65
CA SER A 310 7.98 -5.18 -0.09
C SER A 310 9.23 -4.41 -0.42
N ALA A 311 9.12 -3.39 -1.26
CA ALA A 311 10.05 -2.29 -1.35
C ALA A 311 9.34 -1.03 -0.91
N ALA A 312 10.13 -0.04 -0.53
CA ALA A 312 9.74 1.33 -0.70
C ALA A 312 10.90 2.32 -0.59
N VAL A 313 10.58 3.60 -0.75
CA VAL A 313 11.47 4.59 -1.36
C VAL A 313 11.17 6.02 -1.00
N ALA A 314 12.25 6.73 -0.69
CA ALA A 314 12.45 8.17 -0.67
C ALA A 314 13.95 8.42 -0.43
N ASP A 315 14.33 9.65 -0.02
CA ASP A 315 15.70 10.19 0.11
C ASP A 315 16.59 9.57 1.19
N VAL A 316 16.77 8.24 1.16
CA VAL A 316 17.42 7.55 2.28
C VAL A 316 18.94 7.77 2.38
N ASP A 317 19.58 8.55 1.51
CA ASP A 317 20.94 9.04 1.75
C ASP A 317 21.17 10.56 1.60
N ASN A 318 20.15 11.32 1.18
CA ASN A 318 20.27 12.75 0.83
C ASN A 318 21.33 13.04 -0.24
N ASP A 319 21.67 12.05 -1.08
CA ASP A 319 22.14 12.32 -2.42
C ASP A 319 20.97 13.02 -3.17
N ALA A 320 19.68 12.54 -3.11
CA ALA A 320 18.32 12.78 -3.81
C ALA A 320 17.59 12.33 -5.28
N LYS A 321 17.60 11.35 -6.32
CA LYS A 321 17.94 9.90 -6.90
C LYS A 321 17.55 8.41 -6.47
N PRO A 322 16.40 8.04 -5.91
CA PRO A 322 16.24 7.25 -4.68
C PRO A 322 16.78 5.87 -4.44
N ASP A 323 16.44 5.48 -3.22
CA ASP A 323 16.80 4.28 -2.55
C ASP A 323 15.64 3.42 -2.10
N ILE A 324 15.95 2.15 -2.04
CA ILE A 324 15.05 1.13 -1.57
C ILE A 324 15.35 0.75 -0.17
N VAL A 325 14.26 0.36 0.42
CA VAL A 325 14.16 -0.27 1.70
C VAL A 325 13.28 -1.47 1.46
N THR A 326 13.67 -2.66 1.92
CA THR A 326 12.89 -3.85 1.54
C THR A 326 12.75 -4.90 2.61
N ALA A 327 11.54 -5.08 3.13
CA ALA A 327 11.25 -6.18 4.03
C ALA A 327 11.63 -7.54 3.42
N ASN A 328 12.64 -8.23 3.96
CA ASN A 328 13.13 -9.57 3.60
C ASN A 328 12.59 -10.82 4.37
N TYR A 329 11.53 -11.55 3.93
CA TYR A 329 10.87 -12.68 4.64
C TYR A 329 11.80 -13.62 5.42
N GLY A 330 12.01 -14.86 5.03
CA GLY A 330 12.66 -15.91 5.84
C GLY A 330 13.92 -15.60 6.69
N ASP A 331 14.62 -14.46 6.60
CA ASP A 331 15.67 -14.04 7.55
C ASP A 331 15.22 -13.08 8.66
N GLY A 332 14.45 -12.04 8.34
CA GLY A 332 14.32 -10.91 9.26
C GLY A 332 15.29 -9.81 8.99
N THR A 333 15.18 -9.23 7.80
CA THR A 333 16.02 -8.13 7.38
C THR A 333 15.24 -7.05 6.58
N VAL A 334 15.82 -5.86 6.42
CA VAL A 334 15.81 -5.11 5.16
C VAL A 334 17.24 -5.00 4.66
N SER A 335 17.52 -4.01 3.84
CA SER A 335 18.80 -3.32 3.71
C SER A 335 18.47 -1.94 3.17
N VAL A 336 19.47 -1.30 2.57
CA VAL A 336 19.36 -0.27 1.54
C VAL A 336 20.54 -0.46 0.61
N LEU A 337 20.39 -0.19 -0.70
CA LEU A 337 21.54 -0.18 -1.60
C LEU A 337 21.58 1.11 -2.41
N LEU A 338 22.21 2.13 -1.85
CA LEU A 338 22.29 3.46 -2.46
C LEU A 338 22.72 3.46 -3.93
N ASN A 339 22.04 4.30 -4.68
CA ASN A 339 22.00 4.51 -6.20
C ASN A 339 23.80 6.36 -7.75
N THR A 340 24.96 6.11 -8.48
CA THR A 340 25.86 7.08 -9.16
C THR A 340 25.28 7.50 -10.52
N GLY A 341 23.95 7.45 -10.64
CA GLY A 341 23.17 7.65 -11.87
C GLY A 341 23.60 6.77 -13.04
N SER A 342 24.41 5.73 -12.79
CA SER A 342 25.14 4.99 -13.82
C SER A 342 25.69 3.62 -13.35
N GLY A 343 25.11 2.53 -13.87
CA GLY A 343 25.62 1.15 -13.92
C GLY A 343 26.17 0.48 -12.65
N THR A 344 25.87 0.97 -11.44
CA THR A 344 26.77 0.78 -10.27
C THR A 344 26.65 -0.56 -9.50
N PHE A 345 26.08 -1.60 -10.09
CA PHE A 345 25.58 -2.81 -9.39
C PHE A 345 26.62 -3.94 -9.20
N PRO A 346 26.48 -4.86 -8.20
CA PRO A 346 25.21 -5.39 -7.69
C PRO A 346 24.92 -5.34 -6.16
N SER A 347 25.75 -4.75 -5.31
CA SER A 347 25.98 -5.36 -3.99
C SER A 347 25.11 -4.92 -2.79
N PRO A 348 24.32 -5.83 -2.19
CA PRO A 348 23.65 -5.59 -0.92
C PRO A 348 24.46 -5.61 0.38
N THR A 349 23.94 -4.92 1.41
CA THR A 349 24.41 -5.04 2.81
C THR A 349 23.26 -5.17 3.84
N ALA A 350 23.08 -6.39 4.39
CA ALA A 350 22.00 -6.81 5.31
C ALA A 350 21.71 -5.86 6.49
N TYR A 351 20.48 -5.34 6.60
CA TYR A 351 19.96 -4.78 7.85
C TYR A 351 19.03 -5.75 8.52
N THR A 352 19.18 -6.10 9.81
CA THR A 352 18.13 -6.90 10.47
C THR A 352 16.86 -6.14 10.70
N THR A 353 15.83 -6.94 10.90
CA THR A 353 14.49 -6.66 11.38
C THR A 353 14.13 -7.82 12.30
N GLY A 354 12.87 -7.97 12.70
CA GLY A 354 12.46 -9.31 13.10
C GLY A 354 12.27 -10.19 11.86
N SER A 355 12.41 -11.52 12.00
CA SER A 355 12.22 -12.59 10.99
C SER A 355 11.03 -12.51 10.01
N ASN A 356 11.07 -13.17 8.86
CA ASN A 356 9.93 -13.27 7.92
C ASN A 356 9.32 -11.94 7.40
N PRO A 357 10.05 -10.81 7.21
CA PRO A 357 9.56 -9.62 6.52
C PRO A 357 8.44 -9.78 5.48
N SER A 358 7.35 -9.00 5.60
CA SER A 358 6.11 -8.94 4.81
C SER A 358 5.77 -7.58 4.11
N SER A 359 6.42 -6.41 4.39
CA SER A 359 6.30 -5.12 3.62
C SER A 359 7.11 -3.83 4.08
N VAL A 360 6.99 -2.63 3.45
CA VAL A 360 7.87 -1.43 3.64
C VAL A 360 7.38 -0.15 2.88
N VAL A 361 7.72 1.05 3.41
CA VAL A 361 7.53 2.48 3.01
C VAL A 361 8.79 3.25 3.42
N VAL A 362 8.93 4.51 2.99
CA VAL A 362 10.02 5.45 3.30
C VAL A 362 9.46 6.87 3.31
N VAL A 363 9.89 7.71 4.25
CA VAL A 363 9.68 9.16 4.29
C VAL A 363 10.52 9.74 5.42
N ASP A 364 10.87 11.03 5.34
CA ASP A 364 11.47 11.78 6.45
C ASP A 364 10.45 11.86 7.56
N VAL A 365 10.65 11.06 8.58
CA VAL A 365 9.89 11.23 9.82
C VAL A 365 10.78 11.74 10.93
N ASN A 366 11.99 12.16 10.57
CA ASN A 366 12.77 13.01 11.43
C ASN A 366 12.09 14.37 11.53
N ASN A 367 11.46 14.86 10.45
CA ASN A 367 11.37 16.31 10.24
C ASN A 367 12.77 16.99 10.38
N ASP A 368 13.85 16.22 10.18
CA ASP A 368 15.28 16.61 10.11
C ASP A 368 15.84 16.45 8.69
N ALA A 369 14.92 16.21 7.73
CA ALA A 369 15.11 16.05 6.30
C ALA A 369 15.92 14.81 5.93
N LYS A 370 15.60 13.63 6.49
CA LYS A 370 16.30 12.37 6.17
C LYS A 370 15.37 11.15 6.14
N PRO A 371 14.81 10.78 4.99
CA PRO A 371 13.91 9.63 4.88
C PRO A 371 14.45 8.30 5.40
N ASP A 372 13.62 7.61 6.18
CA ASP A 372 14.01 6.43 6.96
C ASP A 372 13.44 5.11 6.43
N LEU A 373 13.91 3.99 6.96
CA LEU A 373 13.52 2.66 6.51
C LEU A 373 12.31 2.14 7.23
N VAL A 374 11.61 1.14 6.71
CA VAL A 374 10.41 0.61 7.35
C VAL A 374 10.15 -0.84 6.98
N THR A 375 9.88 -1.76 7.90
CA THR A 375 9.97 -3.21 7.69
C THR A 375 8.86 -4.03 8.37
N ALA A 376 7.98 -4.65 7.60
CA ALA A 376 6.95 -5.66 7.96
C ALA A 376 7.50 -7.08 7.84
N ASN A 377 7.11 -8.16 8.62
CA ASN A 377 7.87 -9.43 9.03
C ASN A 377 7.44 -10.76 9.85
N SER A 378 7.05 -12.03 9.46
CA SER A 378 6.57 -13.36 10.16
C SER A 378 7.35 -14.50 11.06
N GLY A 379 8.59 -14.43 11.62
CA GLY A 379 9.30 -15.41 12.53
C GLY A 379 9.94 -15.19 14.00
N VAL A 380 9.93 -14.13 14.90
CA VAL A 380 10.88 -12.98 15.25
C VAL A 380 10.35 -11.62 15.97
N ASN A 381 9.05 -11.23 16.03
CA ASN A 381 8.30 -10.14 16.77
C ASN A 381 8.18 -8.57 16.45
N THR A 382 7.82 -8.01 15.26
CA THR A 382 8.37 -6.72 14.72
C THR A 382 7.65 -5.89 13.61
N VAL A 383 8.04 -4.59 13.50
CA VAL A 383 7.82 -3.53 12.45
C VAL A 383 8.97 -2.56 12.05
N SER A 384 10.23 -2.94 11.96
CA SER A 384 11.35 -1.96 12.14
C SER A 384 11.34 -0.68 11.30
N ILE A 385 11.96 0.38 11.81
CA ILE A 385 12.62 1.47 11.09
C ILE A 385 14.08 1.23 11.39
N LEU A 386 14.86 1.67 10.45
CA LEU A 386 16.27 1.89 10.58
C LEU A 386 16.39 3.36 10.17
N LEU A 387 16.92 4.24 11.04
CA LEU A 387 16.89 5.68 10.72
C LEU A 387 18.08 6.05 9.86
N ASN A 388 17.91 7.10 9.07
CA ASN A 388 18.92 7.55 8.14
C ASN A 388 20.05 8.33 8.85
N THR A 389 21.31 8.05 8.47
CA THR A 389 22.46 8.84 8.91
C THR A 389 22.50 10.21 8.23
N GLY A 390 21.86 10.34 7.07
CA GLY A 390 22.12 11.34 6.04
C GLY A 390 23.26 10.90 5.11
N ASN A 391 23.42 9.58 4.93
CA ASN A 391 24.31 8.97 3.92
C ASN A 391 23.96 7.49 3.64
N GLY A 392 22.70 7.06 3.85
CA GLY A 392 22.30 5.72 3.40
C GLY A 392 22.82 4.59 4.26
N THR A 393 23.23 4.91 5.48
CA THR A 393 23.52 3.91 6.49
C THR A 393 22.57 4.06 7.64
N PHE A 394 22.32 2.93 8.29
CA PHE A 394 21.28 2.80 9.29
C PHE A 394 21.85 2.01 10.47
N ARG A 395 21.42 2.29 11.72
CA ARG A 395 21.83 1.55 12.91
C ARG A 395 20.63 0.75 13.46
N SER A 396 20.85 0.11 14.61
CA SER A 396 20.03 -0.91 15.27
C SER A 396 18.53 -0.71 15.21
N GLN A 397 17.86 -1.57 14.45
CA GLN A 397 16.42 -1.50 14.26
C GLN A 397 15.65 -1.89 15.52
N THR A 398 14.47 -1.30 15.67
CA THR A 398 14.04 -0.92 17.02
C THR A 398 12.63 -1.29 17.20
N ASN A 399 12.41 -2.34 17.95
CA ASN A 399 11.27 -3.16 17.75
C ASN A 399 10.26 -3.17 18.91
N TYR A 400 9.57 -2.04 18.98
CA TYR A 400 8.23 -1.80 19.51
C TYR A 400 7.26 -2.94 19.12
N THR A 401 5.95 -2.96 19.36
CA THR A 401 5.15 -4.18 19.22
C THR A 401 3.70 -3.92 18.81
N THR A 402 2.97 -4.89 18.25
CA THR A 402 1.53 -4.89 17.92
C THR A 402 0.93 -6.29 17.60
N GLY A 403 1.76 -7.29 17.26
CA GLY A 403 1.51 -8.42 16.34
C GLY A 403 1.70 -9.87 16.88
N SER A 404 2.05 -10.84 16.00
CA SER A 404 1.28 -12.05 15.62
C SER A 404 1.88 -12.64 14.32
N ASN A 405 1.46 -12.08 13.17
CA ASN A 405 2.04 -12.20 11.82
C ASN A 405 1.72 -10.99 10.85
N PRO A 406 1.94 -9.71 11.21
CA PRO A 406 1.77 -8.53 10.30
C PRO A 406 2.23 -8.45 8.71
N TYR A 407 1.86 -7.47 7.81
CA TYR A 407 1.92 -7.51 6.28
C TYR A 407 1.95 -6.28 5.22
N SER A 408 2.09 -4.94 5.47
CA SER A 408 2.11 -3.78 4.47
C SER A 408 2.77 -2.43 4.95
N VAL A 409 2.60 -1.24 4.29
CA VAL A 409 2.70 0.19 4.84
C VAL A 409 2.44 1.44 3.91
N ALA A 410 2.16 2.66 4.47
CA ALA A 410 2.09 4.07 3.97
C ALA A 410 2.38 5.14 5.06
N VAL A 411 2.35 6.47 4.78
CA VAL A 411 2.60 7.63 5.70
C VAL A 411 1.97 9.00 5.25
N VAL A 412 1.80 10.05 6.10
CA VAL A 412 1.00 11.33 5.90
C VAL A 412 1.00 12.32 7.12
N ASP A 413 0.52 13.59 7.14
CA ASP A 413 0.21 14.41 8.38
C ASP A 413 -1.31 14.66 8.59
N VAL A 414 -1.82 14.62 9.84
CA VAL A 414 -3.15 13.94 10.07
C VAL A 414 -4.11 14.34 11.22
N ASN A 415 -3.67 14.69 12.44
CA ASN A 415 -4.41 15.64 13.28
C ASN A 415 -3.72 16.98 13.40
N ASN A 416 -2.64 17.12 12.65
CA ASN A 416 -2.04 18.39 12.34
C ASN A 416 -1.29 18.98 13.55
N ASP A 417 -0.34 18.21 14.14
CA ASP A 417 0.88 18.77 14.78
C ASP A 417 2.10 18.75 13.85
N SER A 418 1.90 18.44 12.56
CA SER A 418 2.88 18.52 11.48
C SER A 418 3.96 17.45 11.56
N LYS A 419 3.52 16.20 11.72
CA LYS A 419 4.38 15.06 12.04
C LYS A 419 3.88 13.87 11.26
N PRO A 420 4.63 13.40 10.26
CA PRO A 420 4.12 12.43 9.30
C PRO A 420 4.00 11.03 9.92
N ASP A 421 3.02 10.19 9.55
CA ASP A 421 2.38 9.10 10.33
C ASP A 421 2.44 7.61 9.85
N LEU A 422 2.99 6.69 10.67
CA LEU A 422 3.42 5.29 10.41
C LEU A 422 2.38 4.23 9.89
N VAL A 423 1.82 4.13 8.67
CA VAL A 423 0.59 3.31 8.37
C VAL A 423 0.62 1.77 7.92
N THR A 424 0.17 0.63 8.60
CA THR A 424 -0.84 -0.51 8.26
C THR A 424 -1.50 -1.55 9.37
N ALA A 425 -2.02 -2.86 9.33
CA ALA A 425 -2.80 -3.52 10.53
C ALA A 425 -3.10 -5.09 10.96
N ASN A 426 -3.04 -5.56 12.27
CA ASN A 426 -2.88 -6.94 12.91
C ASN A 426 -3.81 -8.02 13.63
N TYR A 427 -4.50 -8.97 12.98
CA TYR A 427 -4.59 -10.46 13.25
C TYR A 427 -4.99 -11.14 14.62
N GLY A 428 -5.25 -10.55 15.80
CA GLY A 428 -5.71 -11.22 17.04
C GLY A 428 -7.21 -11.33 17.34
N ASP A 429 -7.95 -10.23 17.29
CA ASP A 429 -9.36 -10.08 17.68
C ASP A 429 -10.31 -9.11 16.88
N SER A 430 -10.08 -8.73 15.61
CA SER A 430 -10.91 -7.85 14.74
C SER A 430 -10.47 -6.48 14.03
N THR A 431 -9.27 -5.86 14.14
CA THR A 431 -9.06 -4.36 14.01
C THR A 431 -8.53 -3.79 12.65
N VAL A 432 -7.75 -2.68 12.67
CA VAL A 432 -7.02 -1.92 11.60
C VAL A 432 -5.84 -1.07 12.15
N SER A 433 -5.33 0.08 11.71
CA SER A 433 -4.39 0.88 12.54
C SER A 433 -4.30 2.37 12.19
N VAL A 434 -3.83 3.09 13.20
CA VAL A 434 -3.36 4.49 13.39
C VAL A 434 -2.29 4.46 14.59
N LEU A 435 -1.30 5.32 14.99
CA LEU A 435 -0.34 5.14 16.18
C LEU A 435 0.04 6.37 17.11
N LEU A 436 -0.43 7.61 16.86
CA LEU A 436 -0.15 8.99 17.41
C LEU A 436 1.37 9.36 17.52
N ASN A 437 1.66 10.53 16.95
CA ASN A 437 2.93 11.22 16.74
C ASN A 437 3.09 12.44 17.67
N THR A 438 4.25 13.12 17.67
CA THR A 438 4.65 14.32 18.47
C THR A 438 6.13 14.86 18.30
N GLY A 439 7.09 14.23 17.59
CA GLY A 439 8.54 14.57 17.47
C GLY A 439 9.65 13.74 18.22
N ASN A 440 10.44 12.72 17.81
CA ASN A 440 11.81 12.37 18.41
C ASN A 440 12.38 10.98 18.02
N GLY A 441 11.54 9.97 17.90
CA GLY A 441 11.93 8.66 17.39
C GLY A 441 11.49 7.40 18.15
N THR A 442 10.48 7.59 18.96
CA THR A 442 10.12 7.12 20.27
C THR A 442 8.58 6.98 20.49
N PHE A 443 7.76 6.36 19.62
CA PHE A 443 6.27 6.21 19.75
C PHE A 443 5.66 5.95 21.15
N ARG A 444 4.34 6.28 21.31
CA ARG A 444 3.29 5.78 22.35
C ARG A 444 2.05 3.00 22.36
N SER A 445 1.46 2.30 23.42
CA SER A 445 0.35 1.34 23.40
C SER A 445 -0.68 1.63 22.30
N GLN A 446 -1.36 0.60 21.77
CA GLN A 446 -2.21 0.67 20.55
C GLN A 446 -3.76 0.82 20.60
N THR A 447 -4.38 1.99 20.42
CA THR A 447 -5.76 2.39 20.02
C THR A 447 -6.64 1.57 19.08
N THR A 448 -6.38 0.30 18.89
CA THR A 448 -7.30 -0.76 18.45
C THR A 448 -8.85 -0.57 18.37
N TYR A 449 -9.42 -0.55 17.17
CA TYR A 449 -10.83 -0.35 16.83
C TYR A 449 -11.17 -1.00 15.46
N THR A 450 -12.43 -0.98 15.04
CA THR A 450 -13.06 -2.21 14.55
C THR A 450 -13.57 -2.23 13.16
N THR A 451 -13.38 -3.34 12.45
CA THR A 451 -13.59 -3.34 11.02
C THR A 451 -14.44 -4.49 10.53
N GLY A 452 -13.89 -5.33 9.65
CA GLY A 452 -14.36 -6.66 9.42
C GLY A 452 -13.21 -7.64 9.66
N SER A 453 -12.69 -8.28 8.63
CA SER A 453 -12.52 -9.73 8.68
C SER A 453 -11.14 -10.25 8.16
N ASN A 454 -10.21 -9.47 7.59
CA ASN A 454 -9.11 -9.94 6.66
C ASN A 454 -8.24 -8.90 5.89
N PRO A 455 -8.11 -7.59 6.25
CA PRO A 455 -7.09 -6.56 5.92
C PRO A 455 -5.74 -6.99 5.22
N TYR A 456 -4.98 -6.15 4.48
CA TYR A 456 -3.57 -6.41 3.96
C TYR A 456 -2.77 -5.23 3.32
N SER A 457 -3.26 -4.01 2.98
CA SER A 457 -2.37 -2.86 2.62
C SER A 457 -2.99 -1.47 2.67
N VAL A 458 -2.26 -0.37 2.36
CA VAL A 458 -2.46 0.92 3.06
C VAL A 458 -1.93 2.27 2.46
N ALA A 459 -2.59 3.45 2.67
CA ALA A 459 -2.22 4.89 2.33
C ALA A 459 -3.36 5.93 2.46
N VAL A 460 -3.03 7.24 2.45
CA VAL A 460 -3.75 8.35 3.15
C VAL A 460 -3.88 9.69 2.39
N VAL A 461 -4.88 10.53 2.73
CA VAL A 461 -5.15 11.93 2.28
C VAL A 461 -6.40 12.51 2.98
N ASP A 462 -6.70 13.81 2.76
CA ASP A 462 -7.96 14.50 3.07
C ASP A 462 -8.98 14.53 1.92
N VAL A 463 -10.25 14.41 2.28
CA VAL A 463 -11.46 14.39 1.41
C VAL A 463 -12.70 14.83 2.19
N ASN A 464 -12.61 14.63 3.48
CA ASN A 464 -13.46 15.08 4.51
C ASN A 464 -13.86 16.59 4.24
N ASN A 465 -12.99 17.39 3.60
CA ASN A 465 -13.09 18.85 3.45
C ASN A 465 -13.44 19.75 4.69
N ASP A 466 -13.22 19.30 5.95
CA ASP A 466 -13.06 20.11 7.19
C ASP A 466 -11.59 20.18 7.73
N SER A 467 -10.64 19.58 7.00
CA SER A 467 -9.15 19.66 7.06
C SER A 467 -8.35 18.69 7.99
N LYS A 468 -8.64 17.38 8.00
CA LYS A 468 -7.81 16.26 8.52
C LYS A 468 -8.27 14.87 7.91
N PRO A 469 -7.43 13.95 7.39
CA PRO A 469 -7.69 12.68 6.60
C PRO A 469 -8.83 11.64 6.89
N ASP A 470 -8.83 10.41 6.31
CA ASP A 470 -9.50 9.17 6.84
C ASP A 470 -8.55 7.96 7.06
N ILE A 471 -9.02 6.70 7.08
CA ILE A 471 -8.36 5.48 7.61
C ILE A 471 -8.83 4.24 6.78
N VAL A 472 -9.20 4.42 5.52
CA VAL A 472 -10.20 3.57 4.81
C VAL A 472 -9.68 2.37 4.04
N THR A 473 -10.45 1.28 3.96
CA THR A 473 -9.94 -0.06 3.58
C THR A 473 -11.07 -0.96 3.00
N ALA A 474 -10.87 -2.23 2.56
CA ALA A 474 -11.92 -3.11 1.95
C ALA A 474 -11.55 -4.57 1.55
N ASN A 475 -12.25 -5.71 1.79
CA ASN A 475 -13.63 -6.02 2.23
C ASN A 475 -13.99 -7.59 2.40
N ARG A 476 -13.08 -8.57 2.09
CA ARG A 476 -12.83 -10.07 2.39
C ARG A 476 -13.76 -11.34 2.59
N GLY A 477 -15.03 -11.56 3.03
CA GLY A 477 -15.52 -11.31 4.40
C GLY A 477 -16.47 -12.16 5.27
N GLY A 478 -17.20 -11.49 6.12
CA GLY A 478 -18.31 -12.03 6.89
C GLY A 478 -19.66 -11.48 6.36
N SER A 479 -20.21 -10.37 6.91
CA SER A 479 -21.35 -9.59 6.35
C SER A 479 -21.54 -8.04 6.74
N THR A 480 -21.29 -6.98 5.90
CA THR A 480 -21.50 -5.47 6.12
C THR A 480 -20.96 -4.46 5.03
N VAL A 481 -21.59 -3.35 4.49
CA VAL A 481 -20.97 -2.31 3.53
C VAL A 481 -20.52 -0.91 4.11
N SER A 482 -20.52 0.31 3.53
CA SER A 482 -19.42 1.36 3.74
C SER A 482 -19.25 2.43 4.93
N VAL A 483 -18.23 3.32 4.82
CA VAL A 483 -17.88 4.69 5.41
C VAL A 483 -17.90 5.06 6.91
N LEU A 484 -17.02 6.02 7.35
CA LEU A 484 -16.91 6.70 8.67
C LEU A 484 -16.87 8.27 8.86
N LEU A 485 -15.74 9.01 9.19
CA LEU A 485 -15.54 10.40 9.80
C LEU A 485 -14.84 10.72 11.23
N ASN A 486 -13.49 10.77 11.50
CA ASN A 486 -12.79 11.31 12.75
C ASN A 486 -12.88 12.82 13.15
N THR A 487 -13.80 13.12 14.07
CA THR A 487 -13.47 13.62 15.42
C THR A 487 -12.70 14.96 15.69
N GLY A 488 -12.16 15.13 16.92
CA GLY A 488 -11.34 16.21 17.52
C GLY A 488 -11.02 16.00 19.04
N SER A 489 -9.83 15.51 19.48
CA SER A 489 -9.57 15.15 20.92
C SER A 489 -8.62 13.95 21.31
N GLY A 490 -8.03 13.16 20.39
CA GLY A 490 -7.27 11.90 20.58
C GLY A 490 -7.73 10.47 20.08
N THR A 491 -8.98 10.12 19.68
CA THR A 491 -9.68 8.81 19.81
C THR A 491 -10.84 8.57 18.77
N PHE A 492 -11.21 7.32 18.40
CA PHE A 492 -11.97 6.92 17.18
C PHE A 492 -13.39 6.19 17.30
N PRO A 493 -14.47 6.71 16.65
CA PRO A 493 -15.89 6.23 16.36
C PRO A 493 -16.28 5.57 14.96
N SER A 494 -17.53 5.22 14.45
CA SER A 494 -18.97 5.04 14.94
C SER A 494 -20.12 4.21 14.18
N GLN A 495 -19.91 3.23 13.26
CA GLN A 495 -20.80 2.02 12.99
C GLN A 495 -21.94 1.95 11.84
N THR A 496 -22.59 0.77 11.50
CA THR A 496 -24.07 0.41 11.13
C THR A 496 -24.41 -0.76 10.07
N PRO A 497 -24.99 -2.00 10.28
CA PRO A 497 -24.63 -3.43 8.94
C PRO A 497 -25.74 -3.09 7.76
N TYR A 498 -25.83 -3.61 6.49
CA TYR A 498 -26.84 -3.28 5.28
C TYR A 498 -27.52 -4.75 4.81
N THR A 499 -27.31 -5.40 3.60
CA THR A 499 -27.62 -6.73 2.90
C THR A 499 -27.05 -6.80 1.41
N THR A 500 -26.19 -7.77 0.95
CA THR A 500 -25.86 -8.17 -0.51
C THR A 500 -24.99 -9.49 -0.74
N GLY A 501 -23.69 -9.56 -1.22
CA GLY A 501 -22.79 -10.77 -1.05
C GLY A 501 -21.36 -10.96 -1.73
N SER A 502 -20.27 -11.26 -0.94
CA SER A 502 -19.02 -12.10 -1.13
C SER A 502 -17.44 -11.75 -0.87
N SER A 503 -16.63 -10.72 -1.32
CA SER A 503 -15.11 -10.50 -1.49
C SER A 503 -14.33 -9.25 -2.17
N PRO A 504 -13.57 -8.34 -1.47
CA PRO A 504 -12.37 -7.44 -1.93
C PRO A 504 -10.94 -7.31 -1.09
N TYR A 505 -9.67 -7.06 -1.66
CA TYR A 505 -8.18 -6.69 -1.24
C TYR A 505 -7.43 -5.44 -2.03
N SER A 506 -7.10 -4.17 -1.67
CA SER A 506 -5.99 -3.26 -2.26
C SER A 506 -6.18 -1.87 -2.97
N VAL A 507 -5.69 -0.70 -2.46
CA VAL A 507 -5.99 0.72 -2.93
C VAL A 507 -4.92 1.90 -2.73
N ALA A 508 -5.06 3.27 -2.92
CA ALA A 508 -3.99 4.38 -2.86
C ALA A 508 -4.39 5.93 -3.12
N VAL A 509 -4.36 7.05 -2.25
CA VAL A 509 -4.59 8.66 -2.25
C VAL A 509 -5.80 9.75 -2.65
N VAL A 510 -6.09 10.50 -3.80
CA VAL A 510 -6.85 11.85 -3.99
C VAL A 510 -8.23 12.25 -4.79
N ASP A 511 -8.57 12.15 -6.12
CA ASP A 511 -9.56 13.00 -6.95
C ASP A 511 -10.75 12.47 -8.01
N VAL A 512 -12.15 12.19 -7.98
CA VAL A 512 -13.07 11.54 -9.14
C VAL A 512 -14.15 12.17 -10.24
N ASN A 513 -15.48 12.05 -10.31
CA ASN A 513 -16.43 12.64 -11.35
C ASN A 513 -16.48 14.20 -11.73
N ASN A 514 -15.47 15.06 -11.53
CA ASN A 514 -15.44 16.57 -11.55
C ASN A 514 -16.42 17.47 -10.70
N ASP A 515 -16.38 17.46 -9.35
CA ASP A 515 -17.26 18.28 -8.44
C ASP A 515 -16.70 18.71 -7.04
N ALA A 516 -15.45 18.43 -6.70
CA ALA A 516 -14.78 18.73 -5.43
C ALA A 516 -15.26 18.02 -4.13
N LYS A 517 -16.32 17.15 -4.11
CA LYS A 517 -17.04 16.61 -2.90
C LYS A 517 -17.02 15.04 -2.61
N PRO A 518 -15.85 14.42 -2.31
CA PRO A 518 -15.38 13.01 -2.04
C PRO A 518 -16.11 11.64 -2.06
N ASP A 519 -15.37 10.58 -2.50
CA ASP A 519 -15.74 9.32 -3.22
C ASP A 519 -15.01 8.03 -2.68
N LEU A 520 -14.55 6.94 -3.42
CA LEU A 520 -14.59 5.40 -3.35
C LEU A 520 -14.06 4.60 -4.64
N VAL A 521 -13.48 3.32 -4.76
CA VAL A 521 -13.34 2.43 -6.06
C VAL A 521 -12.68 0.94 -6.14
N THR A 522 -13.28 -0.25 -5.83
CA THR A 522 -12.58 -1.61 -5.51
C THR A 522 -11.89 -2.55 -6.62
N ALA A 523 -11.34 -3.77 -6.37
CA ALA A 523 -10.64 -4.74 -7.30
C ALA A 523 -10.74 -6.34 -7.08
N ASN A 524 -11.79 -6.92 -6.44
CA ASN A 524 -12.54 -8.25 -6.35
C ASN A 524 -12.09 -9.70 -6.68
N PHE A 525 -10.85 -10.18 -6.82
CA PHE A 525 -10.40 -11.61 -7.07
C PHE A 525 -11.31 -12.88 -7.05
N GLY A 526 -12.53 -12.96 -6.52
CA GLY A 526 -13.38 -14.16 -6.54
C GLY A 526 -14.87 -13.93 -6.83
N ASP A 527 -15.24 -13.10 -7.82
CA ASP A 527 -16.17 -13.58 -8.87
C ASP A 527 -15.65 -13.39 -10.30
N SER A 528 -15.62 -12.13 -10.77
CA SER A 528 -14.96 -11.59 -11.96
C SER A 528 -15.27 -10.06 -12.11
N THR A 529 -15.24 -9.14 -11.09
CA THR A 529 -16.42 -8.28 -10.72
C THR A 529 -16.45 -6.72 -10.30
N VAL A 530 -16.08 -5.70 -11.14
CA VAL A 530 -15.63 -4.24 -10.88
C VAL A 530 -16.54 -2.95 -10.70
N SER A 531 -17.47 -2.74 -9.74
CA SER A 531 -18.55 -1.66 -9.70
C SER A 531 -18.59 -0.43 -10.66
N VAL A 532 -18.09 0.78 -10.26
CA VAL A 532 -18.33 2.17 -10.76
C VAL A 532 -19.58 2.89 -10.11
N PHE A 533 -19.65 4.21 -9.75
CA PHE A 533 -20.87 4.85 -9.13
C PHE A 533 -21.37 6.32 -9.43
N LEU A 534 -20.76 7.46 -8.97
CA LEU A 534 -21.23 8.92 -9.00
C LEU A 534 -22.02 9.48 -7.75
N ASN A 535 -21.78 10.72 -7.22
CA ASN A 535 -21.51 11.05 -5.76
C ASN A 535 -22.13 12.31 -4.99
N SER A 536 -21.77 12.65 -3.69
CA SER A 536 -22.37 13.74 -2.81
C SER A 536 -21.84 14.21 -1.38
N GLY A 537 -20.79 13.69 -0.70
CA GLY A 537 -20.28 14.11 0.64
C GLY A 537 -21.15 14.24 1.96
N SER A 538 -21.51 13.16 2.71
CA SER A 538 -21.76 13.13 4.21
C SER A 538 -22.11 11.80 4.94
N GLY A 539 -22.83 10.76 4.45
CA GLY A 539 -24.31 10.55 4.30
C GLY A 539 -24.65 9.02 4.22
N THR A 540 -25.62 8.30 3.57
CA THR A 540 -26.94 8.39 2.82
C THR A 540 -27.12 8.26 1.24
N PHE A 541 -27.18 7.06 0.57
CA PHE A 541 -27.51 6.97 -0.91
C PHE A 541 -28.31 5.82 -1.64
N ARG A 542 -27.71 5.20 -2.69
CA ARG A 542 -28.15 4.79 -4.07
C ARG A 542 -27.70 3.36 -4.54
N SER A 543 -28.11 2.88 -5.74
CA SER A 543 -27.67 1.65 -6.49
C SER A 543 -27.31 1.98 -7.98
N GLN A 544 -26.53 1.29 -8.86
CA GLN A 544 -25.53 0.17 -8.91
C GLN A 544 -24.73 0.25 -10.28
N ILE A 545 -23.48 -0.25 -10.49
CA ILE A 545 -22.84 -0.40 -11.86
C ILE A 545 -22.06 -1.74 -12.09
N ILE A 546 -22.17 -2.29 -13.35
CA ILE A 546 -21.69 -3.59 -13.94
C ILE A 546 -21.15 -3.51 -15.45
N TYR A 547 -19.88 -3.84 -15.83
CA TYR A 547 -19.27 -4.10 -17.22
C TYR A 547 -18.15 -5.23 -17.28
N THR A 548 -17.09 -5.32 -18.16
CA THR A 548 -16.07 -6.47 -18.27
C THR A 548 -14.50 -6.27 -18.57
N THR A 549 -13.53 -7.24 -18.32
CA THR A 549 -12.08 -7.41 -18.83
C THR A 549 -11.72 -8.90 -19.26
N GLY A 550 -10.69 -9.62 -18.76
CA GLY A 550 -10.47 -11.13 -18.75
C GLY A 550 -9.77 -11.54 -17.42
N SER A 551 -9.61 -12.78 -16.86
CA SER A 551 -9.78 -13.13 -15.38
C SER A 551 -8.64 -13.42 -14.31
N ASN A 552 -8.55 -12.65 -13.11
CA ASN A 552 -7.68 -12.34 -11.83
C ASN A 552 -6.63 -11.10 -11.40
N PRO A 553 -6.87 -10.07 -10.49
CA PRO A 553 -5.98 -8.86 -10.15
C PRO A 553 -5.60 -8.52 -8.66
N TYR A 554 -4.65 -7.56 -8.35
CA TYR A 554 -3.96 -7.21 -7.02
C TYR A 554 -4.14 -5.88 -6.23
N SER A 555 -4.27 -4.74 -6.89
CA SER A 555 -3.70 -3.43 -6.50
C SER A 555 -4.45 -2.26 -7.15
N VAL A 556 -3.69 -1.24 -7.60
CA VAL A 556 -4.03 0.17 -7.81
C VAL A 556 -2.73 1.02 -7.80
N VAL A 557 -2.80 2.26 -8.34
CA VAL A 557 -1.85 3.40 -8.47
C VAL A 557 -2.45 4.67 -9.18
N VAL A 558 -2.35 5.94 -8.68
CA VAL A 558 -3.43 6.91 -9.02
C VAL A 558 -3.31 8.52 -8.87
N VAL A 559 -4.06 9.34 -9.71
CA VAL A 559 -4.30 10.85 -10.00
C VAL A 559 -3.92 11.34 -11.47
N ASP A 560 -4.78 12.04 -12.40
CA ASP A 560 -4.96 12.60 -13.93
C ASP A 560 -4.55 12.28 -15.59
N VAL A 561 -3.94 11.20 -16.28
CA VAL A 561 -3.13 10.69 -17.53
C VAL A 561 -3.42 10.81 -19.06
N ASN A 562 -4.61 10.81 -19.65
CA ASN A 562 -4.73 10.52 -21.09
C ASN A 562 -4.44 11.66 -22.07
N ASN A 563 -5.21 12.76 -22.01
CA ASN A 563 -5.03 14.13 -22.53
C ASN A 563 -6.39 14.89 -22.41
N ASP A 564 -7.09 14.74 -21.27
CA ASP A 564 -8.45 15.23 -21.04
C ASP A 564 -8.86 15.67 -19.60
N SER A 565 -7.98 15.65 -18.62
CA SER A 565 -8.22 16.02 -17.21
C SER A 565 -9.37 15.30 -16.43
N LYS A 566 -9.79 14.08 -16.80
CA LYS A 566 -10.63 13.22 -15.91
C LYS A 566 -10.41 11.66 -15.91
N PRO A 567 -9.99 11.01 -14.79
CA PRO A 567 -9.49 9.60 -14.63
C PRO A 567 -10.10 8.16 -14.84
N ASP A 568 -9.40 7.16 -14.22
CA ASP A 568 -8.82 5.93 -14.79
C ASP A 568 -8.64 4.64 -13.89
N ILE A 569 -8.50 3.38 -14.44
CA ILE A 569 -8.38 1.98 -13.80
C ILE A 569 -7.16 1.36 -14.54
N VAL A 570 -6.15 0.78 -13.84
CA VAL A 570 -5.23 -0.32 -14.25
C VAL A 570 -5.29 -1.61 -13.38
N THR A 571 -4.81 -2.75 -13.89
CA THR A 571 -4.73 -4.08 -13.23
C THR A 571 -3.68 -5.03 -13.89
N ALA A 572 -3.59 -6.34 -13.66
CA ALA A 572 -2.72 -7.28 -14.41
C ALA A 572 -3.10 -8.74 -14.14
N ASN A 573 -2.48 -9.75 -14.79
CA ASN A 573 -2.93 -11.18 -14.73
C ASN A 573 -1.94 -12.36 -14.37
N SER A 574 -2.13 -13.16 -13.31
CA SER A 574 -1.36 -14.41 -12.96
C SER A 574 -1.89 -15.70 -13.56
N GLY A 575 -2.46 -15.57 -14.72
CA GLY A 575 -3.36 -16.57 -15.26
C GLY A 575 -3.45 -16.42 -16.75
N VAL A 576 -4.01 -15.30 -17.23
CA VAL A 576 -4.16 -15.04 -18.68
C VAL A 576 -3.33 -13.87 -19.23
N ASN A 577 -2.57 -13.22 -18.33
CA ASN A 577 -1.24 -12.65 -18.52
C ASN A 577 -1.06 -11.42 -19.42
N THR A 578 -1.56 -10.21 -19.08
CA THR A 578 -1.94 -9.16 -20.05
C THR A 578 -2.29 -7.72 -19.28
N VAL A 579 -2.27 -6.30 -19.39
CA VAL A 579 -2.08 -4.89 -20.09
C VAL A 579 -3.03 -4.10 -21.09
N SER A 580 -3.60 -2.91 -20.70
CA SER A 580 -4.79 -2.16 -21.29
C SER A 580 -4.75 -0.64 -21.70
N VAL A 581 -5.92 0.12 -21.71
CA VAL A 581 -6.25 1.58 -22.04
C VAL A 581 -7.74 2.13 -22.19
N LEU A 582 -8.70 1.93 -21.30
CA LEU A 582 -10.19 2.03 -21.49
C LEU A 582 -10.98 3.27 -22.07
N LEU A 583 -10.43 4.20 -22.84
CA LEU A 583 -11.17 5.03 -23.84
C LEU A 583 -11.96 6.28 -23.34
N ASN A 584 -12.99 6.12 -22.48
CA ASN A 584 -13.61 6.99 -21.42
C ASN A 584 -14.00 8.53 -21.54
N THR A 585 -14.59 9.21 -20.50
CA THR A 585 -15.48 10.45 -20.65
C THR A 585 -15.65 11.62 -19.59
N GLY A 586 -15.69 11.48 -18.24
CA GLY A 586 -15.76 12.50 -17.18
C GLY A 586 -17.01 12.55 -16.27
N ASN A 587 -17.53 11.43 -15.71
CA ASN A 587 -18.81 11.47 -14.94
C ASN A 587 -19.20 10.25 -14.05
N GLY A 588 -18.28 9.37 -13.66
CA GLY A 588 -18.63 8.17 -12.88
C GLY A 588 -19.40 7.10 -13.67
N THR A 589 -19.39 7.09 -15.01
CA THR A 589 -19.94 6.02 -15.88
C THR A 589 -19.06 5.78 -17.11
N PHE A 590 -18.70 4.54 -17.46
CA PHE A 590 -17.52 4.24 -18.30
C PHE A 590 -17.71 3.32 -19.57
N ARG A 591 -16.64 3.11 -20.39
CA ARG A 591 -16.57 2.36 -21.70
C ARG A 591 -16.11 0.85 -21.58
N SER A 592 -15.59 0.16 -22.64
CA SER A 592 -15.22 -1.31 -22.70
C SER A 592 -13.75 -1.81 -23.03
N GLN A 593 -13.44 -3.12 -22.89
CA GLN A 593 -12.07 -3.72 -22.86
C GLN A 593 -11.23 -4.00 -24.15
N THR A 594 -9.88 -4.11 -24.05
CA THR A 594 -8.87 -4.46 -25.12
C THR A 594 -7.43 -4.76 -24.62
N ASN A 595 -7.00 -6.01 -24.88
CA ASN A 595 -5.66 -6.64 -24.78
C ASN A 595 -4.64 -6.33 -25.89
N TYR A 596 -3.40 -6.81 -25.72
CA TYR A 596 -2.66 -7.59 -26.73
C TYR A 596 -2.31 -9.03 -26.23
N THR A 597 -1.08 -9.35 -25.78
CA THR A 597 -0.59 -10.73 -25.49
C THR A 597 0.74 -10.70 -24.66
N THR A 598 1.25 -11.68 -23.87
CA THR A 598 0.96 -13.13 -23.84
C THR A 598 0.97 -13.96 -22.51
N GLY A 599 1.81 -13.76 -21.48
CA GLY A 599 2.07 -14.86 -20.51
C GLY A 599 2.99 -14.68 -19.26
N ARG A 600 2.51 -14.52 -17.99
CA ARG A 600 2.18 -15.66 -17.05
C ARG A 600 1.83 -15.42 -15.49
N ASN A 601 2.19 -14.31 -14.80
CA ASN A 601 2.24 -13.87 -13.36
C ASN A 601 2.85 -12.45 -13.22
N PRO A 602 2.08 -11.41 -12.90
CA PRO A 602 2.55 -10.06 -12.56
C PRO A 602 2.74 -9.51 -11.12
N TYR A 603 3.04 -10.25 -10.04
CA TYR A 603 3.55 -9.72 -8.74
C TYR A 603 4.30 -8.30 -8.68
N SER A 604 3.82 -7.11 -9.10
CA SER A 604 3.98 -5.71 -8.54
C SER A 604 4.03 -4.47 -9.52
N VAL A 605 3.95 -3.19 -9.06
CA VAL A 605 2.99 -2.11 -9.53
C VAL A 605 3.28 -0.62 -9.12
N ALA A 606 3.44 0.34 -10.05
CA ALA A 606 3.81 1.74 -9.81
C ALA A 606 3.76 2.63 -11.07
N VAL A 607 3.90 3.93 -10.87
CA VAL A 607 3.43 4.91 -11.82
C VAL A 607 4.01 6.29 -11.48
N VAL A 608 4.98 6.77 -12.26
CA VAL A 608 4.66 7.89 -13.15
C VAL A 608 5.24 7.77 -14.60
N ASP A 609 6.47 8.10 -14.96
CA ASP A 609 6.90 8.53 -16.33
C ASP A 609 8.20 7.76 -16.81
N VAL A 610 8.64 7.58 -18.09
CA VAL A 610 9.99 6.97 -18.45
C VAL A 610 10.83 7.43 -19.70
N ASN A 611 10.58 8.54 -20.44
CA ASN A 611 11.61 9.23 -21.28
C ASN A 611 11.60 10.81 -21.39
N ASN A 612 11.65 11.62 -20.32
CA ASN A 612 11.61 13.12 -20.28
C ASN A 612 10.75 13.85 -21.36
N ASP A 613 9.42 13.63 -21.39
CA ASP A 613 8.52 14.15 -22.44
C ASP A 613 7.09 14.54 -22.00
N ALA A 614 6.76 14.50 -20.70
CA ALA A 614 5.42 14.81 -20.18
C ALA A 614 4.30 14.04 -20.91
N LYS A 615 4.49 12.73 -20.99
CA LYS A 615 3.51 11.71 -21.40
C LYS A 615 3.80 10.37 -20.70
N PRO A 616 3.61 10.28 -19.38
CA PRO A 616 4.02 9.16 -18.55
C PRO A 616 3.73 7.72 -18.92
N ASP A 617 4.27 6.83 -18.12
CA ASP A 617 4.71 5.53 -18.59
C ASP A 617 4.84 4.50 -17.46
N LEU A 618 3.92 3.56 -17.49
CA LEU A 618 3.92 2.34 -16.71
C LEU A 618 5.16 1.48 -16.88
N VAL A 619 5.28 0.44 -16.05
CA VAL A 619 6.29 -0.62 -16.13
C VAL A 619 5.68 -1.97 -15.63
N THR A 620 6.36 -3.06 -15.17
CA THR A 620 5.73 -4.12 -14.29
C THR A 620 6.62 -5.24 -13.71
N SER A 621 6.13 -5.92 -12.65
CA SER A 621 6.65 -7.16 -12.04
C SER A 621 5.78 -8.43 -12.17
N ASN A 622 6.13 -9.54 -11.46
CA ASN A 622 5.90 -10.98 -11.61
C ASN A 622 6.39 -11.89 -10.45
N TYR A 623 6.01 -13.20 -10.40
CA TYR A 623 6.93 -14.29 -9.92
C TYR A 623 6.97 -15.64 -10.75
N ALA A 624 7.77 -15.75 -11.85
CA ALA A 624 8.66 -16.92 -12.22
C ALA A 624 10.11 -16.74 -12.77
N ASP A 625 10.43 -15.69 -13.54
CA ASP A 625 11.50 -15.68 -14.57
C ASP A 625 12.72 -14.72 -14.38
N ALA A 626 12.71 -13.84 -13.38
CA ALA A 626 13.63 -12.71 -13.09
C ALA A 626 14.03 -11.68 -14.19
N THR A 627 14.04 -12.04 -15.49
CA THR A 627 14.10 -11.20 -16.72
C THR A 627 12.89 -10.22 -16.79
N VAL A 628 12.88 -9.02 -17.44
CA VAL A 628 11.72 -8.05 -17.46
C VAL A 628 11.64 -6.92 -18.55
N SER A 629 10.73 -5.92 -18.41
CA SER A 629 10.16 -4.94 -19.36
C SER A 629 9.49 -3.64 -18.75
N VAL A 630 9.66 -2.43 -19.34
CA VAL A 630 9.15 -1.04 -18.99
C VAL A 630 8.34 -0.24 -20.03
N LEU A 631 7.11 0.13 -19.71
CA LEU A 631 5.93 0.15 -20.58
C LEU A 631 5.50 1.55 -21.10
N LEU A 632 6.36 2.21 -21.88
CA LEU A 632 6.06 3.51 -22.53
C LEU A 632 4.71 3.63 -23.28
N ASN A 633 4.19 4.86 -23.25
CA ASN A 633 2.91 5.38 -23.73
C ASN A 633 2.98 6.04 -25.14
N THR A 634 1.95 6.84 -25.44
CA THR A 634 1.75 7.65 -26.65
C THR A 634 1.18 9.07 -26.38
N GLY A 635 0.62 9.35 -25.20
CA GLY A 635 -0.14 10.58 -24.89
C GLY A 635 -1.60 10.51 -25.36
N SER A 636 -2.22 9.34 -25.25
CA SER A 636 -3.63 9.11 -25.63
C SER A 636 -4.26 7.87 -24.99
N GLY A 637 -3.58 7.29 -23.99
CA GLY A 637 -3.85 5.94 -23.57
C GLY A 637 -3.76 4.95 -24.74
N THR A 638 -2.54 4.59 -25.16
CA THR A 638 -2.28 3.38 -25.99
C THR A 638 -0.83 2.87 -25.87
N PHE A 639 -0.65 1.54 -25.78
CA PHE A 639 0.56 0.89 -25.25
C PHE A 639 1.12 -0.25 -26.14
N PRO A 640 2.04 0.05 -27.07
CA PRO A 640 2.35 -0.86 -28.19
C PRO A 640 3.51 -1.88 -28.05
N SER A 641 4.74 -1.53 -27.60
CA SER A 641 5.97 -2.29 -27.98
C SER A 641 6.88 -2.86 -26.86
N GLN A 642 6.74 -4.12 -26.48
CA GLN A 642 7.60 -4.75 -25.45
C GLN A 642 9.11 -4.94 -25.79
N THR A 643 9.98 -4.99 -24.78
CA THR A 643 11.46 -5.16 -24.86
C THR A 643 12.09 -5.96 -23.70
N ILE A 644 13.16 -6.75 -23.99
CA ILE A 644 13.73 -7.75 -23.05
C ILE A 644 15.25 -7.94 -23.26
N TYR A 645 16.04 -8.08 -22.17
CA TYR A 645 17.45 -8.55 -22.14
C TYR A 645 17.56 -9.92 -21.41
N ILE A 646 18.40 -10.07 -20.37
CA ILE A 646 18.41 -11.25 -19.46
C ILE A 646 18.80 -10.92 -17.99
N THR A 647 17.98 -11.40 -17.05
CA THR A 647 18.11 -11.43 -15.56
C THR A 647 17.51 -12.78 -15.10
N GLY A 648 17.80 -13.48 -14.01
CA GLY A 648 18.35 -13.24 -12.66
C GLY A 648 17.74 -14.38 -11.79
N SER A 649 17.17 -14.09 -10.61
CA SER A 649 16.25 -15.02 -9.92
C SER A 649 15.31 -14.38 -8.83
N HIS A 650 14.06 -13.95 -9.12
CA HIS A 650 12.87 -13.91 -8.18
C HIS A 650 12.46 -12.61 -7.37
N ILE A 651 11.27 -11.92 -7.62
CA ILE A 651 10.72 -10.54 -7.18
C ILE A 651 9.20 -10.26 -6.59
N TYR A 652 8.84 -9.29 -5.64
CA TYR A 652 7.46 -8.77 -5.08
C TYR A 652 6.89 -7.28 -5.31
N SER A 653 7.42 -6.17 -4.68
CA SER A 653 6.92 -4.75 -4.49
C SER A 653 7.89 -3.58 -4.83
N VAL A 654 7.39 -2.36 -5.10
CA VAL A 654 8.06 -1.08 -5.42
C VAL A 654 7.77 0.05 -4.39
N VAL A 655 8.56 1.14 -4.32
CA VAL A 655 8.11 2.58 -4.35
C VAL A 655 9.13 3.28 -5.28
N VAL A 656 8.94 4.54 -5.62
CA VAL A 656 9.82 5.35 -6.50
C VAL A 656 9.96 6.80 -5.85
N VAL A 657 11.05 7.63 -5.90
CA VAL A 657 11.24 9.11 -5.52
C VAL A 657 12.69 9.70 -5.34
N ASP A 658 13.23 10.23 -4.22
CA ASP A 658 14.61 10.89 -4.12
C ASP A 658 15.82 10.04 -3.53
N VAL A 659 17.09 10.03 -4.08
CA VAL A 659 18.60 9.92 -3.75
C VAL A 659 19.87 10.38 -4.79
N ASN A 660 20.39 11.50 -5.49
CA ASN A 660 20.41 12.92 -6.22
C ASN A 660 19.86 14.40 -5.99
N ASN A 661 18.59 14.71 -6.25
CA ASN A 661 18.00 15.98 -6.63
C ASN A 661 18.75 16.65 -7.79
N ASP A 662 19.23 15.86 -8.77
CA ASP A 662 19.46 16.35 -10.14
C ASP A 662 18.14 16.57 -10.92
N SER A 663 17.01 16.53 -10.17
CA SER A 663 15.62 16.88 -10.53
C SER A 663 14.95 15.84 -11.42
N THR A 664 15.42 14.61 -11.19
CA THR A 664 15.34 13.42 -12.00
C THR A 664 15.85 12.26 -11.10
N PRO A 665 15.21 11.09 -10.88
CA PRO A 665 15.69 10.06 -9.89
C PRO A 665 15.80 8.56 -10.34
N ASP A 666 16.42 7.57 -9.62
CA ASP A 666 16.65 6.12 -10.05
C ASP A 666 15.99 4.91 -9.26
N ILE A 667 15.63 3.82 -9.95
CA ILE A 667 14.82 2.64 -9.53
C ILE A 667 15.23 1.74 -8.34
N VAL A 668 14.30 0.98 -7.70
CA VAL A 668 14.44 0.68 -6.25
C VAL A 668 13.56 -0.49 -5.65
N THR A 669 14.14 -1.68 -5.30
CA THR A 669 13.64 -3.11 -5.31
C THR A 669 14.16 -4.30 -4.30
N ALA A 670 13.42 -5.42 -3.97
CA ALA A 670 13.81 -6.68 -3.17
C ALA A 670 13.68 -8.18 -3.72
N ASN A 671 14.11 -9.26 -2.99
CA ASN A 671 14.71 -10.47 -3.61
C ASN A 671 15.07 -11.86 -2.79
N TYR A 672 14.28 -12.84 -2.24
CA TYR A 672 14.66 -14.31 -1.84
C TYR A 672 15.95 -14.74 -1.01
N ASP A 673 15.98 -15.77 -0.15
CA ASP A 673 17.14 -16.55 0.45
C ASP A 673 18.68 -16.18 0.47
N THR A 674 19.09 -14.90 0.44
CA THR A 674 20.42 -14.32 0.86
C THR A 674 20.50 -13.05 1.81
N GLY A 675 19.45 -12.62 2.54
CA GLY A 675 19.40 -11.53 3.59
C GLY A 675 19.23 -9.95 3.43
N THR A 676 18.83 -9.23 2.34
CA THR A 676 19.23 -7.77 2.12
C THR A 676 18.34 -6.67 1.33
N VAL A 677 18.69 -6.02 0.17
CA VAL A 677 17.94 -5.01 -0.74
C VAL A 677 18.58 -5.11 -2.19
N GLY A 678 18.16 -4.51 -3.34
CA GLY A 678 18.87 -4.67 -4.67
C GLY A 678 18.90 -3.48 -5.72
N ILE A 679 20.05 -2.93 -6.22
CA ILE A 679 20.22 -1.81 -7.31
C ILE A 679 21.64 -1.19 -8.11
N LEU A 680 20.75 -0.84 -9.17
CA LEU A 680 20.54 -0.25 -10.55
C LEU A 680 20.53 1.24 -10.95
N PHE A 681 21.17 2.16 -10.24
CA PHE A 681 21.51 3.52 -10.69
C PHE A 681 21.81 3.48 -12.22
N HIS A 682 21.09 4.25 -13.05
CA HIS A 682 20.65 3.89 -14.42
C HIS A 682 21.63 3.08 -15.32
N CYS A 683 21.13 2.01 -15.99
CA CYS A 683 21.75 1.37 -17.17
C CYS A 683 20.76 0.51 -17.99
#